data_AF-A0A9D2TA58-F1
#
_entry.id   AF-A0A9D2TA58-F1
#
_cell.length_a   1.000
_cell.length_b   1.000
_cell.length_c   1.000
_cell.angle_alpha   90.00
_cell.angle_beta   90.00
_cell.angle_gamma   90.00
#
_symmetry.space_group_name_H-M   'P 1'
#
loop_
_entity.id
_entity.type
_entity.pdbx_description
1 polymer ?
#
loop_
_entity_poly.entity_id
_entity_poly.type
_entity_poly.pdbx_seq_one_letter_code
_entity_poly.pdbx_strand_id
1 'polypeptide(L)'
;MPSKHICTALLAHVDAGKTTLSEGILYKTGCIRKLGRVDHGDAYFDTDSQERARGITIFSKQAVFSLGGLEVTLVDTPGHVDFSAEMERTLQILDYAILLISGADGVQSHTRTLWKLFARYEIPVFLFINKMDQNGTDREALMAELKEQLSEGCIDFGEEGSDEFYESIALQKEELLEEFLEKESISREEIQQAVARREVFPCYFGSALKLDGVDELLKGIETYAITQQYPEEFGARVFKISRDERGNRLTHLKITGGSLKVKDVIPGKEKDEKINQIRIYSGEKYEMRDEAEAGMVCAVTGLSDTRPGQGLGFEKDGEAPVLEPVLTYQMILPEDCSVRTFLPKLYQLMEEEPELHVIWNEELQEIQVQLMGEVQIEILKKIIADRFDTNVEFGTGKILYRETIADRVEGVGHFEPLRHYAEVHLILEPGPRGSGMVFESACSEDDLDRNWQRLILTHLYEKEHRGILTGAPLTDMKITLAAGRAHPKHTEGGDFREATYRAVRQGLMQAEPVLLEPYYEFQLEVPQSMVGRAMTDLEKMHADFEPPKIEGDLSVLEGIAPAAYMQDYQREVIAYTKGQGRLFCSFHGYEPCQNTEEVVKAADYDPERDTANPSGSIFCSHGAGFHVPWNQVKDHMHLPSVLERPKEETAQEDELAQRRAYIEEEWIDTEEVDRILSETFHANQSRKNKWKKKKTTRLAEDYKASAARASVKRDSSRKYLLVDGYNIIYAWEDLKELSEENLDAARGKLMDLLCNYQALKKSELIVVFDAYRVKGHDTEVSDYQNIHVVFTKEAETADQYIEKFAHEHGRKYDVTVATSDGLEQIIIRGQGCKLLSARELREDMERESQLLREEYLSCQETQKNYLMDGITRDKRNEIEKGTTE
;
A
#
# COMPACT_ATOMS: atom_id res chain seq x y z
N MET A 1 -46.76 -22.48 18.71
CA MET A 1 -45.90 -21.28 18.72
C MET A 1 -44.67 -21.66 17.92
N PRO A 2 -44.15 -20.81 17.03
CA PRO A 2 -42.90 -21.11 16.35
C PRO A 2 -41.82 -21.39 17.40
N SER A 3 -41.01 -22.43 17.17
CA SER A 3 -39.87 -22.75 18.03
C SER A 3 -38.89 -21.59 18.01
N LYS A 4 -38.42 -21.17 19.19
CA LYS A 4 -37.46 -20.08 19.31
C LYS A 4 -36.06 -20.68 19.15
N HIS A 5 -35.35 -20.25 18.11
CA HIS A 5 -34.00 -20.73 17.82
C HIS A 5 -32.96 -19.68 18.17
N ILE A 6 -31.87 -20.11 18.81
CA ILE A 6 -30.72 -19.25 19.11
C ILE A 6 -29.46 -19.97 18.66
N CYS A 7 -28.63 -19.30 17.88
CA CYS A 7 -27.29 -19.77 17.53
C CYS A 7 -26.25 -19.11 18.46
N THR A 8 -25.56 -19.92 19.25
CA THR A 8 -24.48 -19.48 20.13
C THR A 8 -23.16 -20.15 19.78
N ALA A 9 -22.04 -19.49 20.04
CA ALA A 9 -20.73 -20.14 20.00
C ALA A 9 -19.95 -19.98 21.29
N LEU A 10 -19.09 -20.96 21.57
CA LEU A 10 -18.10 -20.89 22.64
C LEU A 10 -16.79 -20.41 22.04
N LEU A 11 -16.27 -19.29 22.55
CA LEU A 11 -15.00 -18.71 22.12
C LEU A 11 -14.09 -18.53 23.31
N ALA A 12 -12.81 -18.87 23.15
CA ALA A 12 -11.82 -18.75 24.21
C ALA A 12 -10.40 -18.72 23.64
N HIS A 13 -9.46 -18.22 24.42
CA HIS A 13 -8.04 -18.45 24.16
C HIS A 13 -7.65 -19.92 24.43
N VAL A 14 -6.48 -20.33 23.93
CA VAL A 14 -5.94 -21.68 24.10
C VAL A 14 -5.91 -22.06 25.57
N ASP A 15 -6.28 -23.31 25.87
CA ASP A 15 -6.34 -23.89 27.21
C ASP A 15 -7.33 -23.26 28.20
N ALA A 16 -8.19 -22.31 27.81
CA ALA A 16 -9.21 -21.74 28.70
C ALA A 16 -10.28 -22.74 29.19
N GLY A 17 -10.33 -23.94 28.60
CA GLY A 17 -11.29 -25.00 28.94
C GLY A 17 -12.59 -24.95 28.14
N LYS A 18 -12.53 -24.46 26.90
CA LYS A 18 -13.67 -24.37 25.96
C LYS A 18 -14.37 -25.72 25.75
N THR A 19 -13.61 -26.75 25.38
CA THR A 19 -14.14 -28.11 25.19
C THR A 19 -14.75 -28.65 26.48
N THR A 20 -14.12 -28.41 27.64
CA THR A 20 -14.65 -28.81 28.95
C THR A 20 -15.97 -28.13 29.30
N LEU A 21 -16.16 -26.86 28.94
CA LEU A 21 -17.44 -26.17 29.15
C LEU A 21 -18.51 -26.68 28.19
N SER A 22 -18.15 -26.92 26.92
CA SER A 22 -19.07 -27.47 25.91
C SER A 22 -19.62 -28.83 26.33
N GLU A 23 -18.75 -29.71 26.84
CA GLU A 23 -19.04 -30.99 27.50
C GLU A 23 -20.00 -30.82 28.68
N GLY A 24 -19.70 -29.89 29.58
CA GLY A 24 -20.52 -29.57 30.74
C GLY A 24 -21.94 -29.15 30.35
N ILE A 25 -22.06 -28.27 29.36
CA ILE A 25 -23.35 -27.80 28.82
C ILE A 25 -24.15 -28.97 28.23
N LEU A 26 -23.54 -29.79 27.38
CA LEU A 26 -24.20 -30.95 26.77
C LEU A 26 -24.63 -32.00 27.80
N TYR A 27 -23.85 -32.17 28.86
CA TYR A 27 -24.19 -33.11 29.93
C TYR A 27 -25.36 -32.61 30.77
N LYS A 28 -25.36 -31.33 31.15
CA LYS A 28 -26.43 -30.71 31.95
C LYS A 28 -27.75 -30.61 31.20
N THR A 29 -27.70 -30.39 29.90
CA THR A 29 -28.88 -30.36 29.01
C THR A 29 -29.38 -31.76 28.64
N GLY A 30 -28.65 -32.82 29.02
CA GLY A 30 -29.04 -34.22 28.80
C GLY A 30 -28.74 -34.78 27.41
N CYS A 31 -28.03 -34.03 26.56
CA CYS A 31 -27.59 -34.48 25.23
C CYS A 31 -26.56 -35.61 25.31
N ILE A 32 -25.65 -35.56 26.30
CA ILE A 32 -24.69 -36.63 26.58
C ILE A 32 -24.94 -37.26 27.94
N ARG A 33 -24.72 -38.59 28.03
CA ARG A 33 -24.96 -39.37 29.26
C ARG A 33 -23.74 -39.47 30.18
N LYS A 34 -22.55 -39.15 29.67
CA LYS A 34 -21.27 -39.21 30.38
C LYS A 34 -20.43 -38.02 29.93
N LEU A 35 -19.68 -37.46 30.87
CA LEU A 35 -18.67 -36.45 30.60
C LEU A 35 -17.41 -37.14 30.07
N GLY A 36 -16.94 -36.69 28.91
CA GLY A 36 -15.60 -36.91 28.39
C GLY A 36 -14.64 -35.83 28.87
N ARG A 37 -13.36 -36.03 28.57
CA ARG A 37 -12.24 -35.13 28.89
C ARG A 37 -11.26 -35.06 27.75
N VAL A 38 -10.73 -33.86 27.53
CA VAL A 38 -9.69 -33.60 26.52
C VAL A 38 -8.42 -34.38 26.84
N ASP A 39 -7.94 -34.35 28.09
CA ASP A 39 -6.73 -35.07 28.53
C ASP A 39 -6.82 -36.60 28.35
N HIS A 40 -8.05 -37.13 28.32
CA HIS A 40 -8.31 -38.55 28.16
C HIS A 40 -8.67 -38.93 26.71
N GLY A 41 -8.79 -37.93 25.82
CA GLY A 41 -9.11 -38.11 24.40
C GLY A 41 -10.52 -38.63 24.11
N ASP A 42 -11.46 -38.48 25.05
CA ASP A 42 -12.83 -38.99 24.96
C ASP A 42 -13.90 -37.89 24.90
N ALA A 43 -13.50 -36.64 24.61
CA ALA A 43 -14.42 -35.52 24.50
C ALA A 43 -15.37 -35.64 23.30
N TYR A 44 -16.63 -35.22 23.47
CA TYR A 44 -17.72 -35.35 22.50
C TYR A 44 -17.45 -34.60 21.19
N PHE A 45 -16.86 -33.41 21.29
CA PHE A 45 -16.48 -32.63 20.13
C PHE A 45 -15.12 -33.03 19.57
N ASP A 46 -14.20 -33.65 20.33
CA ASP A 46 -12.88 -34.03 19.80
C ASP A 46 -12.94 -35.42 19.16
N THR A 47 -13.54 -35.49 17.98
CA THR A 47 -13.65 -36.73 17.21
C THR A 47 -12.49 -36.97 16.26
N ASP A 48 -11.81 -35.89 15.84
CA ASP A 48 -10.68 -35.98 14.95
C ASP A 48 -9.41 -36.45 15.68
N SER A 49 -8.59 -37.25 14.99
CA SER A 49 -7.36 -37.78 15.57
C SER A 49 -6.33 -36.70 15.92
N GLN A 50 -6.34 -35.56 15.22
CA GLN A 50 -5.49 -34.41 15.48
C GLN A 50 -5.93 -33.64 16.71
N GLU A 51 -7.24 -33.42 16.85
CA GLU A 51 -7.80 -32.74 18.02
C GLU A 51 -7.48 -33.52 19.29
N ARG A 52 -7.66 -34.85 19.28
CA ARG A 52 -7.31 -35.72 20.43
C ARG A 52 -5.81 -35.75 20.75
N ALA A 53 -4.96 -35.76 19.72
CA ALA A 53 -3.51 -35.85 19.92
C ALA A 53 -2.92 -34.54 20.47
N ARG A 54 -3.49 -33.40 20.10
CA ARG A 54 -3.00 -32.07 20.45
C ARG A 54 -3.75 -31.43 21.62
N GLY A 55 -4.95 -31.91 21.94
CA GLY A 55 -5.82 -31.33 22.97
C GLY A 55 -6.41 -29.97 22.59
N ILE A 56 -6.46 -29.64 21.29
CA ILE A 56 -7.03 -28.38 20.77
C ILE A 56 -8.15 -28.66 19.78
N THR A 57 -9.16 -27.80 19.74
CA THR A 57 -10.21 -27.85 18.71
C THR A 57 -9.68 -27.21 17.43
N ILE A 58 -9.77 -27.94 16.33
CA ILE A 58 -9.26 -27.51 15.02
C ILE A 58 -10.44 -27.16 14.11
N PHE A 59 -11.51 -27.94 14.14
CA PHE A 59 -12.66 -27.72 13.26
C PHE A 59 -13.89 -27.30 14.05
N SER A 60 -14.61 -26.29 13.55
CA SER A 60 -15.87 -25.88 14.14
C SER A 60 -16.91 -27.01 14.04
N LYS A 61 -17.51 -27.38 15.18
CA LYS A 61 -18.54 -28.42 15.30
C LYS A 61 -19.79 -27.87 15.96
N GLN A 62 -20.94 -28.43 15.63
CA GLN A 62 -22.23 -27.99 16.16
C GLN A 62 -22.94 -29.07 16.96
N ALA A 63 -23.67 -28.64 18.00
CA ALA A 63 -24.61 -29.47 18.72
C ALA A 63 -25.90 -28.69 18.99
N VAL A 64 -27.03 -29.38 18.92
CA VAL A 64 -28.35 -28.79 19.19
C VAL A 64 -28.88 -29.35 20.50
N PHE A 65 -29.36 -28.47 21.38
CA PHE A 65 -30.00 -28.85 22.64
C PHE A 65 -31.19 -27.95 22.96
N SER A 66 -32.07 -28.41 23.86
CA SER A 66 -33.23 -27.63 24.31
C SER A 66 -33.01 -27.06 25.71
N LEU A 67 -33.36 -25.79 25.89
CA LEU A 67 -33.21 -25.02 27.13
C LEU A 67 -34.50 -24.22 27.37
N GLY A 68 -35.33 -24.61 28.34
CA GLY A 68 -36.53 -23.82 28.69
C GLY A 68 -37.58 -23.67 27.59
N GLY A 69 -37.53 -24.49 26.52
CA GLY A 69 -38.36 -24.31 25.32
C GLY A 69 -37.71 -23.47 24.21
N LEU A 70 -36.48 -22.97 24.43
CA LEU A 70 -35.57 -22.50 23.39
C LEU A 70 -34.82 -23.69 22.80
N GLU A 71 -34.57 -23.68 21.50
CA GLU A 71 -33.69 -24.64 20.82
C GLU A 71 -32.39 -23.93 20.47
N VAL A 72 -31.31 -24.32 21.15
CA VAL A 72 -30.00 -23.66 21.06
C VAL A 72 -29.10 -24.51 20.18
N THR A 73 -28.53 -23.89 19.14
CA THR A 73 -27.43 -24.45 18.38
C THR A 73 -26.12 -23.89 18.94
N LEU A 74 -25.32 -24.77 19.55
CA LEU A 74 -24.01 -24.44 20.06
C LEU A 74 -22.96 -24.79 19.02
N VAL A 75 -22.19 -23.80 18.59
CA VAL A 75 -21.03 -23.98 17.72
C VAL A 75 -19.76 -23.88 18.55
N ASP A 76 -19.01 -24.97 18.61
CA ASP A 76 -17.68 -24.98 19.22
C ASP A 76 -16.67 -24.48 18.21
N THR A 77 -16.02 -23.33 18.45
CA THR A 77 -15.07 -22.73 17.49
C THR A 77 -13.62 -22.96 17.92
N PRO A 78 -12.66 -23.04 17.00
CA PRO A 78 -11.24 -23.08 17.34
C PRO A 78 -10.83 -21.90 18.25
N GLY A 79 -9.92 -22.14 19.21
CA GLY A 79 -9.43 -21.12 20.14
C GLY A 79 -7.95 -20.74 19.93
N HIS A 80 -7.33 -21.30 18.90
CA HIS A 80 -5.94 -21.05 18.56
C HIS A 80 -5.85 -19.95 17.50
N VAL A 81 -4.81 -19.12 17.59
CA VAL A 81 -4.62 -17.95 16.70
C VAL A 81 -4.58 -18.36 15.23
N ASP A 82 -3.88 -19.45 14.91
CA ASP A 82 -3.84 -20.04 13.57
C ASP A 82 -5.21 -20.48 13.01
N PHE A 83 -6.29 -20.51 13.79
CA PHE A 83 -7.65 -20.83 13.29
C PHE A 83 -8.64 -19.68 13.51
N SER A 84 -8.14 -18.47 13.73
CA SER A 84 -8.98 -17.28 13.97
C SER A 84 -9.89 -16.98 12.76
N ALA A 85 -9.37 -17.21 11.57
CA ALA A 85 -10.03 -17.52 10.32
C ALA A 85 -11.42 -18.20 10.38
N GLU A 86 -11.42 -19.49 10.72
CA GLU A 86 -12.60 -20.36 10.81
C GLU A 86 -13.54 -19.89 11.92
N MET A 87 -12.98 -19.39 13.00
CA MET A 87 -13.73 -18.76 14.07
C MET A 87 -14.46 -17.50 13.58
N GLU A 88 -13.82 -16.61 12.82
CA GLU A 88 -14.42 -15.39 12.29
C GLU A 88 -15.57 -15.69 11.32
N ARG A 89 -15.43 -16.70 10.45
CA ARG A 89 -16.54 -17.17 9.60
C ARG A 89 -17.75 -17.61 10.43
N THR A 90 -17.50 -18.21 11.59
CA THR A 90 -18.57 -18.65 12.49
C THR A 90 -19.28 -17.46 13.14
N LEU A 91 -18.57 -16.36 13.43
CA LEU A 91 -19.15 -15.16 14.04
C LEU A 91 -20.31 -14.58 13.22
N GLN A 92 -20.23 -14.65 11.88
CA GLN A 92 -21.24 -14.08 10.97
C GLN A 92 -22.63 -14.71 11.06
N ILE A 93 -22.76 -15.86 11.74
CA ILE A 93 -24.03 -16.57 11.94
C ILE A 93 -24.47 -16.62 13.41
N LEU A 94 -23.76 -15.98 14.34
CA LEU A 94 -24.11 -16.04 15.75
C LEU A 94 -25.20 -15.03 16.10
N ASP A 95 -26.10 -15.42 17.00
CA ASP A 95 -26.99 -14.49 17.70
C ASP A 95 -26.36 -14.03 19.00
N TYR A 96 -25.61 -14.91 19.66
CA TYR A 96 -24.89 -14.63 20.91
C TYR A 96 -23.54 -15.34 20.93
N ALA A 97 -22.56 -14.77 21.61
CA ALA A 97 -21.28 -15.40 21.89
C ALA A 97 -21.14 -15.70 23.39
N ILE A 98 -20.49 -16.82 23.72
CA ILE A 98 -20.06 -17.15 25.07
C ILE A 98 -18.53 -17.07 25.10
N LEU A 99 -18.00 -16.01 25.70
CA LEU A 99 -16.57 -15.78 25.83
C LEU A 99 -16.05 -16.39 27.13
N LEU A 100 -15.18 -17.40 27.04
CA LEU A 100 -14.52 -17.98 28.19
C LEU A 100 -13.19 -17.30 28.47
N ILE A 101 -12.98 -16.99 29.75
CA ILE A 101 -11.75 -16.42 30.27
C ILE A 101 -11.27 -17.31 31.40
N SER A 102 -9.97 -17.61 31.44
CA SER A 102 -9.37 -18.43 32.49
C SER A 102 -9.09 -17.51 33.67
N GLY A 103 -9.63 -17.82 34.85
CA GLY A 103 -9.43 -17.00 36.05
C GLY A 103 -7.96 -16.94 36.50
N ALA A 104 -7.14 -17.92 36.11
CA ALA A 104 -5.70 -17.90 36.40
C ALA A 104 -4.92 -17.01 35.43
N ASP A 105 -5.39 -16.89 34.19
CA ASP A 105 -4.67 -16.21 33.10
C ASP A 105 -5.20 -14.79 32.84
N GLY A 106 -6.42 -14.46 33.25
CA GLY A 106 -7.03 -13.14 33.03
C GLY A 106 -7.29 -12.83 31.56
N VAL A 107 -7.31 -11.53 31.20
CA VAL A 107 -7.60 -11.05 29.85
C VAL A 107 -6.36 -11.14 28.96
N GLN A 108 -6.36 -12.14 28.07
CA GLN A 108 -5.27 -12.39 27.12
C GLN A 108 -5.41 -11.56 25.82
N SER A 109 -4.33 -11.48 25.02
CA SER A 109 -4.33 -10.75 23.74
C SER A 109 -5.36 -11.28 22.74
N HIS A 110 -5.47 -12.61 22.65
CA HIS A 110 -6.48 -13.24 21.80
C HIS A 110 -7.90 -12.88 22.29
N THR A 111 -8.14 -12.83 23.60
CA THR A 111 -9.42 -12.36 24.18
C THR A 111 -9.77 -10.94 23.74
N ARG A 112 -8.80 -10.00 23.73
CA ARG A 112 -9.01 -8.64 23.22
C ARG A 112 -9.35 -8.61 21.73
N THR A 113 -8.79 -9.53 20.96
CA THR A 113 -9.09 -9.68 19.53
C THR A 113 -10.51 -10.14 19.32
N LEU A 114 -10.92 -11.18 20.04
CA LEU A 114 -12.31 -11.66 20.05
C LEU A 114 -13.26 -10.53 20.41
N TRP A 115 -12.91 -9.73 21.42
CA TRP A 115 -13.69 -8.57 21.84
C TRP A 115 -13.88 -7.53 20.72
N LYS A 116 -12.80 -7.17 20.02
CA LYS A 116 -12.85 -6.28 18.85
C LYS A 116 -13.70 -6.87 17.71
N LEU A 117 -13.59 -8.18 17.47
CA LEU A 117 -14.40 -8.86 16.45
C LEU A 117 -15.88 -8.89 16.83
N PHE A 118 -16.22 -9.21 18.09
CA PHE A 118 -17.59 -9.08 18.56
C PHE A 118 -18.07 -7.66 18.33
N ALA A 119 -17.29 -6.63 18.70
CA ALA A 119 -17.59 -5.20 18.48
C ALA A 119 -18.00 -4.92 17.04
N ARG A 120 -17.16 -5.35 16.10
CA ARG A 120 -17.38 -5.18 14.66
C ARG A 120 -18.64 -5.89 14.14
N TYR A 121 -18.87 -7.13 14.56
CA TYR A 121 -20.03 -7.92 14.10
C TYR A 121 -21.31 -7.68 14.91
N GLU A 122 -21.31 -6.72 15.83
CA GLU A 122 -22.45 -6.38 16.69
C GLU A 122 -23.00 -7.57 17.52
N ILE A 123 -22.14 -8.55 17.88
CA ILE A 123 -22.57 -9.78 18.56
C ILE A 123 -22.63 -9.58 20.09
N PRO A 124 -23.79 -9.80 20.73
CA PRO A 124 -23.92 -9.83 22.20
C PRO A 124 -23.12 -10.96 22.85
N VAL A 125 -22.52 -10.68 24.01
CA VAL A 125 -21.56 -11.59 24.66
C VAL A 125 -21.96 -11.90 26.10
N PHE A 126 -21.97 -13.19 26.43
CA PHE A 126 -21.96 -13.70 27.80
C PHE A 126 -20.54 -14.10 28.18
N LEU A 127 -20.05 -13.68 29.34
CA LEU A 127 -18.72 -14.03 29.82
C LEU A 127 -18.81 -15.17 30.84
N PHE A 128 -17.94 -16.17 30.69
CA PHE A 128 -17.76 -17.23 31.67
C PHE A 128 -16.31 -17.29 32.13
N ILE A 129 -16.07 -16.89 33.37
CA ILE A 129 -14.75 -16.94 34.00
C ILE A 129 -14.57 -18.34 34.59
N ASN A 130 -13.77 -19.14 33.90
CA ASN A 130 -13.53 -20.56 34.17
C ASN A 130 -12.30 -20.77 35.07
N LYS A 131 -12.10 -21.99 35.56
CA LYS A 131 -10.95 -22.41 36.38
C LYS A 131 -10.78 -21.63 37.69
N MET A 132 -11.87 -21.11 38.25
CA MET A 132 -11.88 -20.45 39.58
C MET A 132 -11.53 -21.40 40.74
N ASP A 133 -11.32 -22.69 40.46
CA ASP A 133 -10.84 -23.67 41.42
C ASP A 133 -9.31 -23.70 41.58
N GLN A 134 -8.57 -22.94 40.78
CA GLN A 134 -7.12 -22.85 40.86
C GLN A 134 -6.65 -21.89 41.96
N ASN A 135 -5.48 -22.15 42.53
CA ASN A 135 -4.91 -21.27 43.56
C ASN A 135 -4.45 -19.94 42.95
N GLY A 136 -4.85 -18.83 43.55
CA GLY A 136 -4.44 -17.48 43.12
C GLY A 136 -5.46 -16.75 42.25
N THR A 137 -6.64 -17.33 42.00
CA THR A 137 -7.75 -16.64 41.34
C THR A 137 -8.52 -15.78 42.33
N ASP A 138 -8.62 -14.47 42.07
CA ASP A 138 -9.39 -13.53 42.87
C ASP A 138 -10.52 -12.93 42.02
N ARG A 139 -11.77 -13.11 42.46
CA ARG A 139 -12.98 -12.68 41.74
C ARG A 139 -13.05 -11.16 41.59
N GLU A 140 -12.71 -10.41 42.65
CA GLU A 140 -12.80 -8.94 42.62
C GLU A 140 -11.74 -8.35 41.69
N ALA A 141 -10.51 -8.86 41.77
CA ALA A 141 -9.41 -8.43 40.90
C ALA A 141 -9.71 -8.73 39.43
N LEU A 142 -10.25 -9.92 39.13
CA LEU A 142 -10.63 -10.30 37.76
C LEU A 142 -11.79 -9.42 37.23
N MET A 143 -12.79 -9.10 38.06
CA MET A 143 -13.85 -8.18 37.64
C MET A 143 -13.32 -6.79 37.32
N ALA A 144 -12.40 -6.26 38.12
CA ALA A 144 -11.75 -4.98 37.83
C ALA A 144 -10.96 -5.03 36.51
N GLU A 145 -10.21 -6.10 36.27
CA GLU A 145 -9.48 -6.32 35.02
C GLU A 145 -10.42 -6.38 33.80
N LEU A 146 -11.55 -7.08 33.90
CA LEU A 146 -12.54 -7.17 32.83
C LEU A 146 -13.16 -5.80 32.50
N LYS A 147 -13.46 -5.00 33.52
CA LYS A 147 -14.00 -3.65 33.35
C LYS A 147 -13.01 -2.71 32.67
N GLU A 148 -11.75 -2.75 33.08
CA GLU A 148 -10.68 -1.91 32.53
C GLU A 148 -10.31 -2.31 31.09
N GLN A 149 -10.21 -3.61 30.81
CA GLN A 149 -9.64 -4.12 29.56
C GLN A 149 -10.67 -4.43 28.47
N LEU A 150 -11.92 -4.73 28.83
CA LEU A 150 -12.99 -5.07 27.89
C LEU A 150 -14.06 -3.99 27.83
N SER A 151 -14.77 -3.75 28.94
CA SER A 151 -15.82 -2.73 29.05
C SER A 151 -16.31 -2.59 30.48
N GLU A 152 -16.58 -1.35 30.93
CA GLU A 152 -17.28 -1.04 32.19
C GLU A 152 -18.65 -1.73 32.31
N GLY A 153 -19.26 -2.13 31.18
CA GLY A 153 -20.51 -2.89 31.12
C GLY A 153 -20.37 -4.36 31.54
N CYS A 154 -19.17 -4.84 31.91
CA CYS A 154 -18.97 -6.18 32.47
C CYS A 154 -19.51 -6.23 33.91
N ILE A 155 -20.61 -6.95 34.11
CA ILE A 155 -21.35 -6.98 35.39
C ILE A 155 -21.47 -8.42 35.88
N ASP A 156 -21.29 -8.63 37.18
CA ASP A 156 -21.39 -9.94 37.80
C ASP A 156 -22.86 -10.34 38.01
N PHE A 157 -23.33 -11.33 37.25
CA PHE A 157 -24.71 -11.83 37.36
C PHE A 157 -24.86 -12.91 38.44
N GLY A 158 -23.77 -13.34 39.08
CA GLY A 158 -23.84 -14.19 40.27
C GLY A 158 -24.40 -13.48 41.51
N GLU A 159 -24.47 -12.14 41.48
CA GLU A 159 -25.03 -11.29 42.53
C GLU A 159 -26.41 -10.72 42.17
N GLU A 160 -27.15 -11.39 41.26
CA GLU A 160 -28.48 -10.94 40.79
C GLU A 160 -29.39 -10.59 41.98
N GLY A 161 -29.88 -9.34 42.00
CA GLY A 161 -30.78 -8.82 43.03
C GLY A 161 -30.09 -8.04 44.15
N SER A 162 -28.77 -7.82 44.10
CA SER A 162 -28.09 -6.83 44.94
C SER A 162 -28.32 -5.39 44.45
N ASP A 163 -28.22 -4.41 45.35
CA ASP A 163 -28.31 -2.99 44.97
C ASP A 163 -27.15 -2.61 44.03
N GLU A 164 -25.94 -3.13 44.30
CA GLU A 164 -24.74 -2.92 43.48
C GLU A 164 -24.89 -3.44 42.04
N PHE A 165 -25.65 -4.53 41.84
CA PHE A 165 -25.97 -5.07 40.53
C PHE A 165 -26.84 -4.11 39.71
N TYR A 166 -27.93 -3.60 40.30
CA TYR A 166 -28.81 -2.65 39.62
C TYR A 166 -28.14 -1.30 39.39
N GLU A 167 -27.35 -0.81 40.35
CA GLU A 167 -26.54 0.40 40.19
C GLU A 167 -25.56 0.28 39.01
N SER A 168 -24.85 -0.86 38.90
CA SER A 168 -23.90 -1.09 37.81
C SER A 168 -24.56 -1.10 36.42
N ILE A 169 -25.79 -1.63 36.32
CA ILE A 169 -26.57 -1.64 35.07
C ILE A 169 -27.10 -0.23 34.75
N ALA A 170 -27.61 0.48 35.76
CA ALA A 170 -28.12 1.84 35.63
C ALA A 170 -27.06 2.82 35.09
N LEU A 171 -25.80 2.64 35.50
CA LEU A 171 -24.68 3.50 35.05
C LEU A 171 -24.35 3.38 33.55
N GLN A 172 -24.84 2.34 32.85
CA GLN A 172 -24.52 2.15 31.43
C GLN A 172 -25.33 3.07 30.51
N LYS A 173 -26.52 3.50 30.92
CA LYS A 173 -27.41 4.33 30.08
C LYS A 173 -28.34 5.21 30.90
N GLU A 174 -28.57 6.44 30.43
CA GLU A 174 -29.48 7.41 31.07
C GLU A 174 -30.90 6.85 31.24
N GLU A 175 -31.44 6.14 30.24
CA GLU A 175 -32.78 5.51 30.30
C GLU A 175 -32.89 4.50 31.46
N LEU A 176 -31.85 3.68 31.68
CA LEU A 176 -31.81 2.67 32.75
C LEU A 176 -31.64 3.35 34.12
N LEU A 177 -30.89 4.45 34.17
CA LEU A 177 -30.72 5.25 35.37
C LEU A 177 -32.03 5.93 35.80
N GLU A 178 -32.80 6.46 34.86
CA GLU A 178 -34.13 7.03 35.13
C GLU A 178 -35.07 5.98 35.74
N GLU A 179 -35.15 4.78 35.15
CA GLU A 179 -35.94 3.67 35.68
C GLU A 179 -35.50 3.28 37.09
N PHE A 180 -34.19 3.16 37.34
CA PHE A 180 -33.66 2.80 38.65
C PHE A 180 -33.97 3.87 39.72
N LEU A 181 -33.85 5.17 39.38
CA LEU A 181 -34.18 6.26 40.30
C LEU A 181 -35.68 6.31 40.65
N GLU A 182 -36.56 5.88 39.74
CA GLU A 182 -38.01 5.85 39.97
C GLU A 182 -38.49 4.60 40.72
N LYS A 183 -37.92 3.42 40.42
CA LYS A 183 -38.45 2.11 40.85
C LYS A 183 -37.51 1.32 41.77
N GLU A 184 -36.31 1.82 42.06
CA GLU A 184 -35.23 1.13 42.79
C GLU A 184 -34.86 -0.25 42.19
N SER A 185 -35.31 -0.55 40.97
CA SER A 185 -35.09 -1.82 40.28
C SER A 185 -35.28 -1.64 38.77
N ILE A 186 -34.55 -2.42 37.98
CA ILE A 186 -34.61 -2.39 36.52
C ILE A 186 -35.38 -3.61 36.04
N SER A 187 -36.33 -3.39 35.12
CA SER A 187 -37.13 -4.47 34.55
C SER A 187 -36.28 -5.46 33.74
N ARG A 188 -36.67 -6.73 33.74
CA ARG A 188 -35.95 -7.80 33.02
C ARG A 188 -35.90 -7.56 31.51
N GLU A 189 -36.94 -6.96 30.95
CA GLU A 189 -37.06 -6.65 29.52
C GLU A 189 -36.02 -5.61 29.10
N GLU A 190 -35.72 -4.63 29.96
CA GLU A 190 -34.68 -3.64 29.72
C GLU A 190 -33.28 -4.23 29.81
N ILE A 191 -33.03 -5.10 30.80
CA ILE A 191 -31.74 -5.82 30.90
C ILE A 191 -31.52 -6.69 29.66
N GLN A 192 -32.55 -7.40 29.19
CA GLN A 192 -32.49 -8.17 27.94
C GLN A 192 -32.13 -7.28 26.73
N GLN A 193 -32.72 -6.09 26.63
CA GLN A 193 -32.40 -5.13 25.57
C GLN A 193 -30.98 -4.58 25.71
N ALA A 194 -30.52 -4.27 26.92
CA ALA A 194 -29.16 -3.78 27.18
C ALA A 194 -28.09 -4.83 26.80
N VAL A 195 -28.37 -6.11 27.08
CA VAL A 195 -27.51 -7.22 26.63
C VAL A 195 -27.51 -7.33 25.10
N ALA A 196 -28.69 -7.29 24.47
CA ALA A 196 -28.79 -7.35 23.01
C ALA A 196 -28.13 -6.15 22.30
N ARG A 197 -28.13 -4.96 22.92
CA ARG A 197 -27.44 -3.75 22.43
C ARG A 197 -25.97 -3.69 22.81
N ARG A 198 -25.49 -4.65 23.61
CA ARG A 198 -24.09 -4.73 24.06
C ARG A 198 -23.65 -3.58 24.95
N GLU A 199 -24.59 -3.07 25.72
CA GLU A 199 -24.36 -2.10 26.78
C GLU A 199 -24.01 -2.84 28.09
N VAL A 200 -24.59 -4.02 28.30
CA VAL A 200 -24.36 -4.88 29.46
C VAL A 200 -23.83 -6.24 29.01
N PHE A 201 -22.79 -6.71 29.68
CA PHE A 201 -22.14 -7.99 29.44
C PHE A 201 -22.22 -8.86 30.69
N PRO A 202 -23.10 -9.89 30.70
CA PRO A 202 -23.28 -10.73 31.87
C PRO A 202 -22.07 -11.62 32.13
N CYS A 203 -21.46 -11.49 33.31
CA CYS A 203 -20.33 -12.30 33.76
C CYS A 203 -20.78 -13.37 34.76
N TYR A 204 -20.37 -14.61 34.51
CA TYR A 204 -20.58 -15.75 35.41
C TYR A 204 -19.23 -16.36 35.81
N PHE A 205 -19.09 -16.71 37.08
CA PHE A 205 -17.87 -17.31 37.64
C PHE A 205 -18.08 -18.80 37.91
N GLY A 206 -17.09 -19.62 37.61
CA GLY A 206 -17.20 -21.05 37.92
C GLY A 206 -16.01 -21.91 37.52
N SER A 207 -16.26 -23.22 37.55
CA SER A 207 -15.30 -24.24 37.13
C SER A 207 -16.03 -25.30 36.31
N ALA A 208 -15.84 -25.26 34.98
CA ALA A 208 -16.40 -26.24 34.05
C ALA A 208 -15.99 -27.67 34.41
N LEU A 209 -14.78 -27.86 34.93
CA LEU A 209 -14.27 -29.16 35.36
C LEU A 209 -15.08 -29.76 36.53
N LYS A 210 -15.57 -28.91 37.43
CA LYS A 210 -16.40 -29.29 38.59
C LYS A 210 -17.90 -29.17 38.32
N LEU A 211 -18.30 -28.74 37.11
CA LEU A 211 -19.67 -28.39 36.73
C LEU A 211 -20.28 -27.29 37.61
N ASP A 212 -19.44 -26.42 38.15
CA ASP A 212 -19.83 -25.31 39.01
C ASP A 212 -19.99 -24.03 38.18
N GLY A 213 -21.07 -23.28 38.38
CA GLY A 213 -21.45 -22.10 37.58
C GLY A 213 -22.08 -22.38 36.20
N VAL A 214 -22.02 -23.61 35.68
CA VAL A 214 -22.59 -23.95 34.35
C VAL A 214 -24.13 -23.85 34.33
N ASP A 215 -24.80 -24.25 35.42
CA ASP A 215 -26.26 -24.15 35.52
C ASP A 215 -26.73 -22.69 35.61
N GLU A 216 -25.92 -21.80 36.20
CA GLU A 216 -26.19 -20.38 36.30
C GLU A 216 -26.05 -19.70 34.94
N LEU A 217 -24.97 -20.01 34.20
CA LEU A 217 -24.80 -19.57 32.82
C LEU A 217 -25.98 -19.98 31.93
N LEU A 218 -26.42 -21.24 32.01
CA LEU A 218 -27.55 -21.74 31.22
C LEU A 218 -28.86 -21.02 31.57
N LYS A 219 -29.15 -20.80 32.85
CA LYS A 219 -30.31 -20.00 33.27
C LYS A 219 -30.21 -18.55 32.81
N GLY A 220 -29.00 -17.99 32.83
CA GLY A 220 -28.70 -16.66 32.33
C GLY A 220 -29.03 -16.52 30.85
N ILE A 221 -28.59 -17.47 30.02
CA ILE A 221 -28.90 -17.50 28.60
C ILE A 221 -30.41 -17.68 28.38
N GLU A 222 -31.07 -18.58 29.12
CA GLU A 222 -32.53 -18.79 29.03
C GLU A 222 -33.31 -17.50 29.36
N THR A 223 -32.84 -16.74 30.35
CA THR A 223 -33.55 -15.58 30.90
C THR A 223 -33.25 -14.30 30.12
N TYR A 224 -32.00 -14.05 29.73
CA TYR A 224 -31.57 -12.76 29.18
C TYR A 224 -31.36 -12.76 27.66
N ALA A 225 -31.36 -13.92 26.99
CA ALA A 225 -31.25 -13.96 25.53
C ALA A 225 -32.60 -13.66 24.86
N ILE A 226 -32.58 -12.76 23.88
CA ILE A 226 -33.72 -12.41 23.02
C ILE A 226 -33.60 -13.18 21.70
N THR A 227 -34.68 -13.82 21.28
CA THR A 227 -34.76 -14.44 19.95
C THR A 227 -35.00 -13.37 18.88
N GLN A 228 -34.17 -13.34 17.84
CA GLN A 228 -34.35 -12.41 16.73
C GLN A 228 -35.63 -12.70 15.94
N GLN A 229 -36.36 -11.65 15.57
CA GLN A 229 -37.51 -11.78 14.68
C GLN A 229 -37.05 -11.64 13.23
N TYR A 230 -37.20 -12.72 12.47
CA TYR A 230 -36.79 -12.76 11.08
C TYR A 230 -37.95 -12.43 10.12
N PRO A 231 -37.66 -11.86 8.93
CA PRO A 231 -38.66 -11.63 7.89
C PRO A 231 -39.30 -12.93 7.39
N GLU A 232 -40.50 -12.83 6.78
CA GLU A 232 -41.15 -13.97 6.11
C GLU A 232 -40.50 -14.34 4.77
N GLU A 233 -39.76 -13.41 4.15
CA GLU A 233 -39.02 -13.66 2.91
C GLU A 233 -37.81 -14.57 3.16
N PHE A 234 -37.48 -15.44 2.22
CA PHE A 234 -36.38 -16.39 2.37
C PHE A 234 -35.02 -15.67 2.35
N GLY A 235 -34.23 -15.90 3.39
CA GLY A 235 -32.85 -15.45 3.50
C GLY A 235 -32.01 -16.51 4.20
N ALA A 236 -30.80 -16.73 3.71
CA ALA A 236 -29.84 -17.60 4.37
C ALA A 236 -28.40 -17.13 4.15
N ARG A 237 -27.53 -17.40 5.12
CA ARG A 237 -26.10 -17.12 5.03
C ARG A 237 -25.29 -18.40 5.09
N VAL A 238 -24.44 -18.60 4.09
CA VAL A 238 -23.50 -19.73 4.04
C VAL A 238 -22.26 -19.36 4.85
N PHE A 239 -21.83 -20.21 5.79
CA PHE A 239 -20.66 -19.94 6.63
C PHE A 239 -19.57 -21.00 6.54
N LYS A 240 -19.93 -22.24 6.19
CA LYS A 240 -18.98 -23.36 6.09
C LYS A 240 -19.36 -24.28 4.94
N ILE A 241 -18.36 -24.80 4.25
CA ILE A 241 -18.53 -25.88 3.27
C ILE A 241 -17.73 -27.05 3.80
N SER A 242 -18.34 -28.23 3.80
CA SER A 242 -17.64 -29.46 4.13
C SER A 242 -18.02 -30.56 3.16
N ARG A 243 -17.39 -31.73 3.27
CA ARG A 243 -17.75 -32.91 2.49
C ARG A 243 -18.01 -34.09 3.43
N ASP A 244 -18.99 -34.89 3.06
CA ASP A 244 -19.35 -36.13 3.77
C ASP A 244 -18.32 -37.24 3.46
N GLU A 245 -18.36 -38.36 4.17
CA GLU A 245 -17.47 -39.54 3.95
C GLU A 245 -17.54 -40.08 2.51
N ARG A 246 -18.66 -39.83 1.82
CA ARG A 246 -18.89 -40.21 0.42
C ARG A 246 -18.38 -39.19 -0.59
N GLY A 247 -17.78 -38.09 -0.15
CA GLY A 247 -17.30 -36.98 -0.98
C GLY A 247 -18.38 -35.99 -1.44
N ASN A 248 -19.62 -36.16 -0.95
CA ASN A 248 -20.72 -35.24 -1.27
C ASN A 248 -20.50 -33.90 -0.59
N ARG A 249 -20.68 -32.82 -1.36
CA ARG A 249 -20.57 -31.44 -0.88
C ARG A 249 -21.75 -31.09 0.03
N LEU A 250 -21.43 -30.54 1.20
CA LEU A 250 -22.33 -30.06 2.22
C LEU A 250 -22.13 -28.55 2.37
N THR A 251 -23.19 -27.79 2.16
CA THR A 251 -23.19 -26.34 2.39
C THR A 251 -23.88 -26.07 3.72
N HIS A 252 -23.15 -25.58 4.71
CA HIS A 252 -23.69 -25.20 6.01
C HIS A 252 -24.17 -23.76 5.97
N LEU A 253 -25.42 -23.54 6.36
CA LEU A 253 -26.08 -22.26 6.28
C LEU A 253 -26.98 -22.01 7.49
N LYS A 254 -27.08 -20.74 7.87
CA LYS A 254 -28.07 -20.24 8.83
C LYS A 254 -29.22 -19.61 8.06
N ILE A 255 -30.45 -20.01 8.38
CA ILE A 255 -31.65 -19.39 7.81
C ILE A 255 -31.91 -18.08 8.57
N THR A 256 -31.92 -16.94 7.88
CA THR A 256 -32.17 -15.61 8.45
C THR A 256 -33.52 -15.03 8.05
N GLY A 257 -34.35 -15.81 7.36
CA GLY A 257 -35.75 -15.48 7.11
C GLY A 257 -36.48 -16.54 6.31
N GLY A 258 -37.80 -16.56 6.45
CA GLY A 258 -38.68 -17.54 5.81
C GLY A 258 -38.42 -18.98 6.27
N SER A 259 -38.58 -19.92 5.33
CA SER A 259 -38.35 -21.35 5.54
C SER A 259 -37.73 -21.95 4.28
N LEU A 260 -36.93 -23.00 4.46
CA LEU A 260 -36.27 -23.72 3.38
C LEU A 260 -36.75 -25.16 3.33
N LYS A 261 -37.28 -25.60 2.17
CA LYS A 261 -37.82 -26.94 1.98
C LYS A 261 -36.96 -27.77 1.04
N VAL A 262 -37.02 -29.08 1.24
CA VAL A 262 -36.41 -30.03 0.31
C VAL A 262 -37.03 -29.88 -1.09
N LYS A 263 -36.18 -29.81 -2.13
CA LYS A 263 -36.48 -29.51 -3.54
C LYS A 263 -36.74 -28.04 -3.89
N ASP A 264 -36.59 -27.13 -2.95
CA ASP A 264 -36.58 -25.70 -3.27
C ASP A 264 -35.43 -25.38 -4.22
N VAL A 265 -35.70 -24.37 -5.05
CA VAL A 265 -34.81 -23.91 -6.11
C VAL A 265 -34.18 -22.61 -5.65
N ILE A 266 -32.86 -22.58 -5.56
CA ILE A 266 -32.10 -21.37 -5.22
C ILE A 266 -31.47 -20.83 -6.50
N PRO A 267 -31.59 -19.53 -6.79
CA PRO A 267 -30.91 -18.92 -7.93
C PRO A 267 -29.40 -18.99 -7.75
N GLY A 268 -28.71 -19.68 -8.65
CA GLY A 268 -27.25 -19.74 -8.71
C GLY A 268 -26.66 -18.73 -9.70
N LYS A 269 -25.33 -18.62 -9.77
CA LYS A 269 -24.64 -17.66 -10.68
C LYS A 269 -24.83 -18.01 -12.16
N GLU A 270 -24.76 -19.30 -12.50
CA GLU A 270 -24.96 -19.77 -13.88
C GLU A 270 -26.27 -20.54 -14.07
N LYS A 271 -26.68 -21.31 -13.06
CA LYS A 271 -27.90 -22.13 -13.09
C LYS A 271 -28.59 -22.14 -11.74
N ASP A 272 -29.90 -22.25 -11.80
CA ASP A 272 -30.73 -22.54 -10.63
C ASP A 272 -30.37 -23.92 -10.05
N GLU A 273 -30.02 -23.93 -8.77
CA GLU A 273 -29.62 -25.14 -8.04
C GLU A 273 -30.77 -25.64 -7.18
N LYS A 274 -30.83 -26.96 -6.94
CA LYS A 274 -31.91 -27.60 -6.17
C LYS A 274 -31.38 -28.24 -4.90
N ILE A 275 -32.10 -28.04 -3.80
CA ILE A 275 -31.79 -28.69 -2.54
C ILE A 275 -32.29 -30.14 -2.57
N ASN A 276 -31.37 -31.08 -2.37
CA ASN A 276 -31.69 -32.50 -2.36
C ASN A 276 -32.09 -32.99 -0.96
N GLN A 277 -31.34 -32.58 0.07
CA GLN A 277 -31.54 -32.98 1.46
C GLN A 277 -31.10 -31.86 2.39
N ILE A 278 -31.83 -31.70 3.50
CA ILE A 278 -31.50 -30.83 4.62
C ILE A 278 -31.12 -31.72 5.81
N ARG A 279 -29.96 -31.46 6.41
CA ARG A 279 -29.39 -32.24 7.52
C ARG A 279 -29.06 -31.31 8.68
N ILE A 280 -29.44 -31.69 9.90
CA ILE A 280 -29.09 -30.98 11.12
C ILE A 280 -28.05 -31.83 11.85
N TYR A 281 -26.84 -31.31 12.00
CA TYR A 281 -25.75 -32.01 12.68
C TYR A 281 -25.79 -31.75 14.19
N SER A 282 -25.53 -32.79 14.97
CA SER A 282 -25.27 -32.75 16.41
C SER A 282 -24.11 -33.69 16.73
N GLY A 283 -22.90 -33.15 16.80
CA GLY A 283 -21.66 -33.94 16.79
C GLY A 283 -21.50 -34.70 15.45
N GLU A 284 -21.17 -36.00 15.52
CA GLU A 284 -21.07 -36.86 14.33
C GLU A 284 -22.43 -37.30 13.76
N LYS A 285 -23.49 -37.19 14.55
CA LYS A 285 -24.82 -37.65 14.14
C LYS A 285 -25.56 -36.54 13.43
N TYR A 286 -26.42 -36.91 12.48
CA TYR A 286 -27.31 -35.97 11.82
C TYR A 286 -28.74 -36.49 11.77
N GLU A 287 -29.68 -35.55 11.83
CA GLU A 287 -31.10 -35.77 11.57
C GLU A 287 -31.46 -35.18 10.20
N MET A 288 -32.25 -35.92 9.41
CA MET A 288 -32.80 -35.39 8.15
C MET A 288 -34.13 -34.71 8.43
N ARG A 289 -34.29 -33.49 7.92
CA ARG A 289 -35.56 -32.75 7.99
C ARG A 289 -36.04 -32.35 6.61
N ASP A 290 -37.36 -32.20 6.49
CA ASP A 290 -38.01 -31.79 5.25
C ASP A 290 -38.07 -30.26 5.10
N GLU A 291 -38.03 -29.53 6.22
CA GLU A 291 -38.14 -28.09 6.31
C GLU A 291 -37.20 -27.55 7.41
N ALA A 292 -36.50 -26.46 7.12
CA ALA A 292 -35.71 -25.68 8.07
C ALA A 292 -36.31 -24.28 8.22
N GLU A 293 -36.52 -23.86 9.46
CA GLU A 293 -37.14 -22.57 9.80
C GLU A 293 -36.08 -21.48 10.06
N ALA A 294 -36.50 -20.22 10.07
CA ALA A 294 -35.63 -19.10 10.40
C ALA A 294 -35.00 -19.25 11.81
N GLY A 295 -33.72 -18.92 11.90
CA GLY A 295 -32.88 -19.10 13.09
C GLY A 295 -32.19 -20.46 13.21
N MET A 296 -32.57 -21.45 12.39
CA MET A 296 -31.90 -22.76 12.40
C MET A 296 -30.59 -22.74 11.59
N VAL A 297 -29.60 -23.49 12.07
CA VAL A 297 -28.38 -23.83 11.32
C VAL A 297 -28.54 -25.23 10.74
N CYS A 298 -28.38 -25.37 9.42
CA CYS A 298 -28.51 -26.64 8.74
C CYS A 298 -27.47 -26.81 7.63
N ALA A 299 -27.24 -28.05 7.24
CA ALA A 299 -26.39 -28.41 6.12
C ALA A 299 -27.25 -28.94 4.97
N VAL A 300 -27.05 -28.38 3.77
CA VAL A 300 -27.78 -28.77 2.57
C VAL A 300 -26.88 -29.46 1.56
N THR A 301 -27.47 -30.32 0.75
CA THR A 301 -26.81 -31.00 -0.38
C THR A 301 -27.46 -30.58 -1.70
N GLY A 302 -26.68 -30.59 -2.78
CA GLY A 302 -27.16 -30.27 -4.13
C GLY A 302 -26.73 -28.90 -4.66
N LEU A 303 -26.08 -28.09 -3.81
CA LEU A 303 -25.48 -26.82 -4.22
C LEU A 303 -24.03 -27.05 -4.65
N SER A 304 -23.63 -26.49 -5.80
CA SER A 304 -22.27 -26.57 -6.36
C SER A 304 -21.53 -25.25 -6.26
N ASP A 305 -22.22 -24.13 -6.50
CA ASP A 305 -21.58 -22.83 -6.72
C ASP A 305 -21.47 -21.96 -5.46
N THR A 306 -21.86 -22.46 -4.28
CA THR A 306 -21.87 -21.64 -3.06
C THR A 306 -20.47 -21.34 -2.52
N ARG A 307 -20.29 -20.23 -1.82
CA ARG A 307 -19.04 -19.91 -1.10
C ARG A 307 -19.32 -19.51 0.35
N PRO A 308 -18.37 -19.68 1.30
CA PRO A 308 -18.54 -19.16 2.66
C PRO A 308 -18.63 -17.63 2.62
N GLY A 309 -19.48 -17.06 3.48
CA GLY A 309 -19.84 -15.64 3.49
C GLY A 309 -20.93 -15.26 2.47
N GLN A 310 -21.38 -16.17 1.58
CA GLN A 310 -22.41 -15.84 0.59
C GLN A 310 -23.80 -15.70 1.22
N GLY A 311 -24.51 -14.64 0.83
CA GLY A 311 -25.94 -14.47 1.09
C GLY A 311 -26.80 -15.14 0.03
N LEU A 312 -27.86 -15.83 0.45
CA LEU A 312 -28.86 -16.46 -0.40
C LEU A 312 -30.22 -15.81 -0.11
N GLY A 313 -31.03 -15.60 -1.15
CA GLY A 313 -32.33 -14.95 -1.01
C GLY A 313 -32.21 -13.43 -0.86
N PHE A 314 -32.84 -12.84 0.16
CA PHE A 314 -32.72 -11.39 0.43
C PHE A 314 -31.40 -11.00 1.12
N GLU A 315 -30.68 -11.95 1.71
CA GLU A 315 -29.40 -11.70 2.38
C GLU A 315 -28.33 -11.25 1.40
N LYS A 316 -27.55 -10.25 1.81
CA LYS A 316 -26.37 -9.82 1.06
C LYS A 316 -25.18 -10.69 1.45
N ASP A 317 -24.17 -10.71 0.57
CA ASP A 317 -22.87 -11.28 0.91
C ASP A 317 -22.32 -10.59 2.15
N GLY A 318 -21.77 -11.40 3.07
CA GLY A 318 -21.16 -10.94 4.31
C GLY A 318 -19.89 -10.14 4.08
N GLU A 319 -19.43 -9.47 5.14
CA GLU A 319 -18.14 -8.77 5.11
C GLU A 319 -16.99 -9.74 4.82
N ALA A 320 -15.99 -9.25 4.08
CA ALA A 320 -14.73 -9.96 3.92
C ALA A 320 -14.08 -10.12 5.31
N PRO A 321 -13.48 -11.30 5.60
CA PRO A 321 -12.81 -11.54 6.88
C PRO A 321 -11.70 -10.51 7.08
N VAL A 322 -11.52 -10.06 8.32
CA VAL A 322 -10.49 -9.07 8.69
C VAL A 322 -9.12 -9.71 8.77
N LEU A 323 -9.10 -10.99 9.11
CA LEU A 323 -7.88 -11.76 9.31
C LEU A 323 -7.44 -12.35 7.97
N GLU A 324 -6.53 -11.66 7.28
CA GLU A 324 -5.90 -12.17 6.06
C GLU A 324 -4.62 -12.97 6.38
N PRO A 325 -4.33 -14.04 5.63
CA PRO A 325 -3.11 -14.81 5.81
C PRO A 325 -1.88 -13.99 5.39
N VAL A 326 -0.86 -13.97 6.26
CA VAL A 326 0.33 -13.12 6.09
C VAL A 326 1.46 -13.85 5.34
N LEU A 327 1.47 -15.19 5.34
CA LEU A 327 2.62 -15.97 4.90
C LEU A 327 2.31 -16.87 3.71
N THR A 328 3.15 -16.81 2.67
CA THR A 328 3.07 -17.66 1.48
C THR A 328 4.17 -18.72 1.52
N TYR A 329 3.78 -19.99 1.54
CA TYR A 329 4.70 -21.13 1.56
C TYR A 329 4.68 -21.87 0.24
N GLN A 330 5.83 -22.41 -0.17
CA GLN A 330 5.87 -23.35 -1.28
C GLN A 330 5.46 -24.73 -0.79
N MET A 331 4.51 -25.34 -1.50
CA MET A 331 4.12 -26.72 -1.30
C MET A 331 4.92 -27.65 -2.22
N ILE A 332 5.71 -28.53 -1.60
CA ILE A 332 6.56 -29.52 -2.26
C ILE A 332 5.79 -30.85 -2.32
N LEU A 333 5.49 -31.29 -3.54
CA LEU A 333 4.88 -32.58 -3.81
C LEU A 333 5.96 -33.66 -3.95
N PRO A 334 5.66 -34.91 -3.57
CA PRO A 334 6.58 -36.03 -3.78
C PRO A 334 6.76 -36.32 -5.29
N GLU A 335 7.91 -36.86 -5.67
CA GLU A 335 8.30 -37.10 -7.08
C GLU A 335 7.30 -37.94 -7.88
N ASP A 336 6.53 -38.79 -7.19
CA ASP A 336 5.53 -39.68 -7.79
C ASP A 336 4.20 -38.98 -8.16
N CYS A 337 3.99 -37.72 -7.76
CA CYS A 337 2.71 -37.02 -7.90
C CYS A 337 2.78 -35.86 -8.90
N SER A 338 1.98 -35.94 -9.97
CA SER A 338 1.86 -34.85 -10.95
C SER A 338 1.04 -33.67 -10.42
N VAL A 339 1.57 -32.45 -10.54
CA VAL A 339 0.89 -31.19 -10.17
C VAL A 339 -0.54 -31.09 -10.73
N ARG A 340 -0.73 -31.43 -12.01
CA ARG A 340 -2.04 -31.31 -12.70
C ARG A 340 -3.15 -32.15 -12.08
N THR A 341 -2.79 -33.30 -11.49
CA THR A 341 -3.76 -34.19 -10.82
C THR A 341 -4.05 -33.73 -9.39
N PHE A 342 -3.10 -33.00 -8.80
CA PHE A 342 -3.16 -32.61 -7.39
C PHE A 342 -3.80 -31.21 -7.19
N LEU A 343 -3.62 -30.27 -8.14
CA LEU A 343 -4.25 -28.95 -8.09
C LEU A 343 -5.79 -29.00 -7.90
N PRO A 344 -6.57 -29.85 -8.61
CA PRO A 344 -7.99 -29.97 -8.35
C PRO A 344 -8.34 -30.45 -6.93
N LYS A 345 -7.49 -31.29 -6.32
CA LYS A 345 -7.66 -31.74 -4.93
C LYS A 345 -7.38 -30.62 -3.94
N LEU A 346 -6.40 -29.76 -4.23
CA LEU A 346 -6.13 -28.55 -3.45
C LEU A 346 -7.26 -27.53 -3.56
N TYR A 347 -7.84 -27.34 -4.75
CA TYR A 347 -9.03 -26.50 -4.89
C TYR A 347 -10.23 -27.05 -4.11
N GLN A 348 -10.37 -28.38 -3.97
CA GLN A 348 -11.38 -28.94 -3.08
C GLN A 348 -11.13 -28.60 -1.61
N LEU A 349 -9.88 -28.54 -1.16
CA LEU A 349 -9.55 -28.07 0.18
C LEU A 349 -9.78 -26.56 0.33
N MET A 350 -9.45 -25.76 -0.68
CA MET A 350 -9.72 -24.33 -0.72
C MET A 350 -11.23 -24.00 -0.68
N GLU A 351 -12.08 -24.85 -1.25
CA GLU A 351 -13.53 -24.71 -1.11
C GLU A 351 -14.00 -24.90 0.34
N GLU A 352 -13.37 -25.80 1.09
CA GLU A 352 -13.68 -26.06 2.50
C GLU A 352 -13.08 -24.96 3.41
N GLU A 353 -11.85 -24.54 3.10
CA GLU A 353 -11.06 -23.53 3.78
C GLU A 353 -10.69 -22.38 2.81
N PRO A 354 -11.52 -21.34 2.65
CA PRO A 354 -11.30 -20.25 1.69
C PRO A 354 -9.98 -19.52 1.85
N GLU A 355 -9.44 -19.48 3.08
CA GLU A 355 -8.19 -18.82 3.41
C GLU A 355 -6.95 -19.63 3.02
N LEU A 356 -7.13 -20.91 2.70
CA LEU A 356 -6.13 -21.71 2.02
C LEU A 356 -6.04 -21.25 0.56
N HIS A 357 -5.45 -20.07 0.34
CA HIS A 357 -5.25 -19.54 -0.99
C HIS A 357 -4.13 -20.30 -1.68
N VAL A 358 -4.52 -21.18 -2.60
CA VAL A 358 -3.61 -21.96 -3.43
C VAL A 358 -3.43 -21.26 -4.76
N ILE A 359 -2.24 -20.71 -4.96
CA ILE A 359 -1.85 -20.03 -6.18
C ILE A 359 -0.90 -20.95 -6.95
N TRP A 360 -1.25 -21.28 -8.18
CA TRP A 360 -0.30 -21.91 -9.10
C TRP A 360 0.56 -20.82 -9.72
N ASN A 361 1.84 -20.80 -9.38
CA ASN A 361 2.79 -19.88 -9.97
C ASN A 361 3.35 -20.49 -11.26
N GLU A 362 2.94 -19.96 -12.41
CA GLU A 362 3.36 -20.47 -13.72
C GLU A 362 4.86 -20.26 -13.98
N GLU A 363 5.44 -19.17 -13.47
CA GLU A 363 6.85 -18.82 -13.67
C GLU A 363 7.78 -19.76 -12.90
N LEU A 364 7.45 -20.03 -11.63
CA LEU A 364 8.21 -20.94 -10.77
C LEU A 364 7.86 -22.42 -11.01
N GLN A 365 6.72 -22.69 -11.65
CA GLN A 365 6.09 -24.01 -11.72
C GLN A 365 5.89 -24.63 -10.33
N GLU A 366 5.47 -23.81 -9.38
CA GLU A 366 5.34 -24.20 -7.98
C GLU A 366 3.93 -23.89 -7.46
N ILE A 367 3.47 -24.72 -6.54
CA ILE A 367 2.23 -24.49 -5.82
C ILE A 367 2.58 -23.63 -4.60
N GLN A 368 2.04 -22.41 -4.56
CA GLN A 368 2.15 -21.53 -3.42
C GLN A 368 0.85 -21.60 -2.61
N VAL A 369 0.98 -21.70 -1.28
CA VAL A 369 -0.14 -21.82 -0.35
C VAL A 369 0.01 -20.73 0.71
N GLN A 370 -1.00 -19.90 0.87
CA GLN A 370 -1.04 -18.90 1.94
C GLN A 370 -1.59 -19.53 3.23
N LEU A 371 -0.88 -19.36 4.33
CA LEU A 371 -1.20 -19.95 5.63
C LEU A 371 -0.92 -18.96 6.77
N MET A 372 -1.57 -19.15 7.92
CA MET A 372 -1.42 -18.28 9.10
C MET A 372 -0.28 -18.68 10.04
N GLY A 373 0.19 -19.94 10.01
CA GLY A 373 1.22 -20.41 10.95
C GLY A 373 1.64 -21.88 10.81
N GLU A 374 2.62 -22.29 11.64
CA GLU A 374 3.22 -23.64 11.62
C GLU A 374 2.21 -24.74 11.99
N VAL A 375 1.28 -24.46 12.91
CA VAL A 375 0.30 -25.45 13.37
C VAL A 375 -0.64 -25.82 12.22
N GLN A 376 -1.05 -24.83 11.41
CA GLN A 376 -1.81 -25.03 10.18
C GLN A 376 -1.02 -25.86 9.14
N ILE A 377 0.27 -25.60 8.95
CA ILE A 377 1.12 -26.38 8.02
C ILE A 377 1.07 -27.87 8.39
N GLU A 378 1.30 -28.20 9.67
CA GLU A 378 1.32 -29.59 10.12
C GLU A 378 -0.04 -30.28 9.97
N ILE A 379 -1.13 -29.55 10.28
CA ILE A 379 -2.49 -30.05 10.14
C ILE A 379 -2.82 -30.28 8.67
N LEU A 380 -2.46 -29.35 7.79
CA LEU A 380 -2.67 -29.46 6.36
C LEU A 380 -1.88 -30.64 5.77
N LYS A 381 -0.61 -30.83 6.16
CA LYS A 381 0.18 -32.00 5.79
C LYS A 381 -0.54 -33.30 6.14
N LYS A 382 -1.12 -33.36 7.34
CA LYS A 382 -1.83 -34.54 7.82
C LYS A 382 -3.18 -34.75 7.14
N ILE A 383 -3.99 -33.70 6.95
CA ILE A 383 -5.25 -33.77 6.21
C ILE A 383 -4.99 -34.32 4.80
N ILE A 384 -3.93 -33.84 4.15
CA ILE A 384 -3.54 -34.29 2.81
C ILE A 384 -3.07 -35.74 2.82
N ALA A 385 -2.29 -36.15 3.82
CA ALA A 385 -1.87 -37.54 3.98
C ALA A 385 -3.07 -38.48 4.23
N ASP A 386 -3.98 -38.12 5.14
CA ASP A 386 -5.11 -38.96 5.53
C ASP A 386 -6.16 -39.06 4.41
N ARG A 387 -6.40 -37.97 3.66
CA ARG A 387 -7.46 -37.90 2.63
C ARG A 387 -7.00 -38.27 1.23
N PHE A 388 -5.76 -37.93 0.88
CA PHE A 388 -5.23 -38.11 -0.48
C PHE A 388 -4.07 -39.09 -0.55
N ASP A 389 -3.67 -39.70 0.58
CA ASP A 389 -2.56 -40.67 0.69
C ASP A 389 -1.26 -40.12 0.08
N THR A 390 -1.00 -38.83 0.31
CA THR A 390 0.15 -38.10 -0.24
C THR A 390 0.87 -37.37 0.88
N ASN A 391 2.16 -37.65 1.06
CA ASN A 391 2.99 -36.89 2.00
C ASN A 391 3.56 -35.67 1.30
N VAL A 392 3.27 -34.50 1.85
CA VAL A 392 3.64 -33.21 1.27
C VAL A 392 4.54 -32.45 2.23
N GLU A 393 5.49 -31.72 1.68
CA GLU A 393 6.37 -30.85 2.46
C GLU A 393 6.07 -29.39 2.14
N PHE A 394 6.39 -28.51 3.08
CA PHE A 394 6.26 -27.07 2.89
C PHE A 394 7.64 -26.47 3.09
N GLY A 395 8.08 -25.68 2.12
CA GLY A 395 9.36 -24.98 2.12
C GLY A 395 9.17 -23.47 2.11
N THR A 396 10.28 -22.75 2.28
CA THR A 396 10.33 -21.31 2.04
C THR A 396 10.12 -21.07 0.55
N GLY A 397 9.12 -20.24 0.21
CA GLY A 397 8.81 -19.96 -1.18
C GLY A 397 10.00 -19.33 -1.90
N LYS A 398 10.27 -19.74 -3.15
CA LYS A 398 11.27 -19.05 -3.95
C LYS A 398 10.83 -17.62 -4.19
N ILE A 399 11.73 -16.71 -3.86
CA ILE A 399 11.54 -15.29 -4.12
C ILE A 399 11.71 -15.09 -5.63
N LEU A 400 10.68 -14.51 -6.25
CA LEU A 400 10.78 -14.06 -7.63
C LEU A 400 11.65 -12.82 -7.65
N TYR A 401 12.89 -12.97 -8.08
CA TYR A 401 13.74 -11.84 -8.38
C TYR A 401 13.40 -11.30 -9.77
N ARG A 402 13.64 -10.01 -9.98
CA ARG A 402 13.58 -9.37 -11.30
C ARG A 402 14.90 -8.67 -11.58
N GLU A 403 15.19 -8.36 -12.83
CA GLU A 403 16.40 -7.63 -13.19
C GLU A 403 16.08 -6.33 -13.93
N THR A 404 16.91 -5.31 -13.73
CA THR A 404 16.86 -4.05 -14.48
C THR A 404 18.28 -3.56 -14.75
N ILE A 405 18.43 -2.41 -15.40
CA ILE A 405 19.73 -1.77 -15.68
C ILE A 405 19.83 -0.43 -14.95
N ALA A 406 21.03 -0.01 -14.58
CA ALA A 406 21.26 1.31 -13.96
C ALA A 406 21.59 2.41 -14.99
N ASP A 407 22.23 2.04 -16.09
CA ASP A 407 22.79 2.96 -17.09
C ASP A 407 22.10 2.84 -18.45
N ARG A 408 22.29 3.86 -19.30
CA ARG A 408 21.78 3.89 -20.67
C ARG A 408 22.82 3.30 -21.62
N VAL A 409 22.46 2.25 -22.36
CA VAL A 409 23.37 1.54 -23.26
C VAL A 409 22.80 1.30 -24.66
N GLU A 410 23.67 1.16 -25.64
CA GLU A 410 23.32 0.75 -27.01
C GLU A 410 23.61 -0.74 -27.21
N GLY A 411 22.54 -1.49 -27.44
CA GLY A 411 22.52 -2.89 -27.80
C GLY A 411 22.55 -3.09 -29.32
N VAL A 412 23.48 -3.88 -29.83
CA VAL A 412 23.66 -4.13 -31.27
C VAL A 412 23.53 -5.63 -31.56
N GLY A 413 22.60 -5.97 -32.45
CA GLY A 413 22.38 -7.33 -32.91
C GLY A 413 22.60 -7.44 -34.41
N HIS A 414 23.54 -8.31 -34.80
CA HIS A 414 23.82 -8.61 -36.20
C HIS A 414 23.59 -10.10 -36.47
N PHE A 415 22.83 -10.40 -37.52
CA PHE A 415 22.51 -11.76 -37.94
C PHE A 415 22.71 -11.91 -39.45
N GLU A 416 23.80 -12.57 -39.84
CA GLU A 416 24.14 -12.81 -41.25
C GLU A 416 24.61 -14.26 -41.53
N PRO A 417 23.72 -15.28 -41.46
CA PRO A 417 24.00 -16.57 -42.08
C PRO A 417 23.96 -16.48 -43.63
N LEU A 418 24.52 -17.49 -44.32
CA LEU A 418 24.54 -17.56 -45.80
C LEU A 418 23.19 -17.16 -46.44
N ARG A 419 23.14 -15.99 -47.11
CA ARG A 419 21.96 -15.39 -47.78
C ARG A 419 20.87 -14.82 -46.85
N HIS A 420 21.20 -14.55 -45.60
CA HIS A 420 20.38 -13.88 -44.60
C HIS A 420 21.08 -12.60 -44.12
N TYR A 421 20.37 -11.52 -43.84
CA TYR A 421 20.94 -10.27 -43.30
C TYR A 421 19.91 -9.51 -42.48
N ALA A 422 20.22 -9.24 -41.21
CA ALA A 422 19.50 -8.28 -40.39
C ALA A 422 20.45 -7.63 -39.37
N GLU A 423 20.32 -6.31 -39.22
CA GLU A 423 21.07 -5.52 -38.25
C GLU A 423 20.09 -4.62 -37.49
N VAL A 424 20.15 -4.63 -36.16
CA VAL A 424 19.24 -3.90 -35.27
C VAL A 424 20.03 -3.23 -34.15
N HIS A 425 19.79 -1.94 -33.95
CA HIS A 425 20.34 -1.14 -32.86
C HIS A 425 19.22 -0.72 -31.92
N LEU A 426 19.35 -1.10 -30.65
CA LEU A 426 18.41 -0.79 -29.58
C LEU A 426 19.10 0.08 -28.54
N ILE A 427 18.41 1.09 -28.05
CA ILE A 427 18.81 1.84 -26.87
C ILE A 427 18.04 1.26 -25.69
N LEU A 428 18.76 0.80 -24.66
CA LEU A 428 18.18 0.33 -23.42
C LEU A 428 18.39 1.42 -22.36
N GLU A 429 17.30 1.85 -21.73
CA GLU A 429 17.28 2.86 -20.67
C GLU A 429 16.54 2.34 -19.44
N PRO A 430 16.95 2.72 -18.21
CA PRO A 430 16.16 2.46 -17.02
C PRO A 430 14.82 3.20 -17.07
N GLY A 431 13.75 2.51 -16.72
CA GLY A 431 12.42 3.10 -16.52
C GLY A 431 12.17 3.46 -15.06
N PRO A 432 11.11 4.25 -14.77
CA PRO A 432 10.62 4.40 -13.40
C PRO A 432 10.25 3.06 -12.77
N ARG A 433 10.41 2.93 -11.45
CA ARG A 433 10.01 1.73 -10.69
C ARG A 433 8.55 1.38 -10.94
N GLY A 434 8.27 0.11 -11.21
CA GLY A 434 6.91 -0.39 -11.48
C GLY A 434 6.34 0.00 -12.85
N SER A 435 7.13 0.62 -13.75
CA SER A 435 6.71 0.94 -15.12
C SER A 435 6.67 -0.27 -16.05
N GLY A 436 7.31 -1.39 -15.66
CA GLY A 436 7.37 -2.59 -16.48
C GLY A 436 8.25 -2.40 -17.73
N MET A 437 7.94 -3.14 -18.80
CA MET A 437 8.69 -3.06 -20.07
C MET A 437 7.99 -2.11 -21.05
N VAL A 438 8.69 -1.05 -21.47
CA VAL A 438 8.20 -0.08 -22.46
C VAL A 438 9.02 -0.19 -23.74
N PHE A 439 8.35 -0.41 -24.88
CA PHE A 439 8.99 -0.53 -26.18
C PHE A 439 8.58 0.62 -27.10
N GLU A 440 9.55 1.35 -27.64
CA GLU A 440 9.32 2.48 -28.54
C GLU A 440 10.16 2.38 -29.82
N SER A 441 9.74 3.07 -30.88
CA SER A 441 10.54 3.24 -32.11
C SER A 441 10.87 4.71 -32.30
N ALA A 442 12.16 5.03 -32.40
CA ALA A 442 12.67 6.34 -32.77
C ALA A 442 13.28 6.35 -34.18
N CYS A 443 13.21 5.22 -34.90
CA CYS A 443 13.78 5.07 -36.24
C CYS A 443 12.94 5.78 -37.31
N SER A 444 13.58 6.53 -38.21
CA SER A 444 12.91 7.13 -39.37
C SER A 444 12.36 6.04 -40.31
N GLU A 445 11.24 6.32 -40.99
CA GLU A 445 10.69 5.44 -42.03
C GLU A 445 11.63 5.34 -43.25
N ASP A 446 12.56 6.27 -43.41
CA ASP A 446 13.57 6.28 -44.48
C ASP A 446 14.71 5.28 -44.26
N ASP A 447 15.06 5.01 -42.98
CA ASP A 447 16.14 4.08 -42.61
C ASP A 447 15.64 2.62 -42.59
N LEU A 448 14.39 2.41 -42.18
CA LEU A 448 13.77 1.09 -42.10
C LEU A 448 12.26 1.18 -42.34
N ASP A 449 11.73 0.37 -43.27
CA ASP A 449 10.29 0.33 -43.55
C ASP A 449 9.48 0.06 -42.28
N ARG A 450 8.34 0.73 -42.17
CA ARG A 450 7.40 0.59 -41.03
C ARG A 450 6.97 -0.85 -40.76
N ASN A 451 6.92 -1.70 -41.78
CA ASN A 451 6.59 -3.11 -41.64
C ASN A 451 7.65 -3.86 -40.82
N TRP A 452 8.94 -3.58 -41.05
CA TRP A 452 10.05 -4.17 -40.31
C TRP A 452 10.16 -3.60 -38.89
N GLN A 453 9.92 -2.30 -38.71
CA GLN A 453 9.85 -1.71 -37.36
C GLN A 453 8.77 -2.38 -36.50
N ARG A 454 7.57 -2.58 -37.06
CA ARG A 454 6.48 -3.31 -36.38
C ARG A 454 6.86 -4.75 -36.09
N LEU A 455 7.59 -5.42 -36.98
CA LEU A 455 8.04 -6.79 -36.78
C LEU A 455 9.03 -6.89 -35.61
N ILE A 456 10.01 -5.98 -35.54
CA ILE A 456 10.97 -5.90 -34.42
C ILE A 456 10.24 -5.67 -33.09
N LEU A 457 9.32 -4.69 -33.04
CA LEU A 457 8.51 -4.43 -31.84
C LEU A 457 7.67 -5.66 -31.45
N THR A 458 7.08 -6.35 -32.43
CA THR A 458 6.30 -7.58 -32.16
C THR A 458 7.18 -8.65 -31.51
N HIS A 459 8.41 -8.84 -31.98
CA HIS A 459 9.33 -9.81 -31.38
C HIS A 459 9.82 -9.42 -29.98
N LEU A 460 9.94 -8.12 -29.69
CA LEU A 460 10.21 -7.62 -28.33
C LEU A 460 9.04 -7.91 -27.38
N TYR A 461 7.79 -7.79 -27.84
CA TYR A 461 6.60 -8.13 -27.04
C TYR A 461 6.33 -9.64 -26.94
N GLU A 462 6.79 -10.45 -27.90
CA GLU A 462 6.52 -11.89 -27.94
C GLU A 462 7.26 -12.68 -26.85
N LYS A 463 8.42 -12.20 -26.40
CA LYS A 463 9.32 -12.95 -25.49
C LYS A 463 9.65 -12.14 -24.25
N GLU A 464 9.48 -12.74 -23.09
CA GLU A 464 10.04 -12.20 -21.86
C GLU A 464 11.57 -12.31 -21.88
N HIS A 465 12.22 -11.15 -21.81
CA HIS A 465 13.67 -11.06 -21.83
C HIS A 465 14.24 -11.45 -20.46
N ARG A 466 15.23 -12.34 -20.48
CA ARG A 466 15.93 -12.78 -19.28
C ARG A 466 17.15 -11.93 -19.02
N GLY A 467 17.34 -11.61 -17.76
CA GLY A 467 18.52 -10.96 -17.21
C GLY A 467 19.76 -11.84 -17.26
N ILE A 468 20.88 -11.26 -16.86
CA ILE A 468 22.22 -11.82 -16.97
C ILE A 468 22.72 -12.30 -15.61
N LEU A 469 22.23 -11.74 -14.50
CA LEU A 469 22.74 -12.08 -13.17
C LEU A 469 22.21 -13.44 -12.69
N THR A 470 20.91 -13.65 -12.80
CA THR A 470 20.22 -14.84 -12.28
C THR A 470 19.34 -15.50 -13.33
N GLY A 471 19.19 -14.88 -14.50
CA GLY A 471 18.25 -15.31 -15.54
C GLY A 471 16.80 -14.92 -15.24
N ALA A 472 16.58 -14.06 -14.24
CA ALA A 472 15.29 -13.50 -13.86
C ALA A 472 14.68 -12.64 -14.99
N PRO A 473 13.34 -12.49 -15.04
CA PRO A 473 12.70 -11.63 -16.03
C PRO A 473 13.08 -10.15 -15.82
N LEU A 474 13.24 -9.43 -16.94
CA LEU A 474 13.53 -7.99 -16.91
C LEU A 474 12.28 -7.17 -16.61
N THR A 475 12.45 -6.10 -15.84
CA THR A 475 11.40 -5.13 -15.52
C THR A 475 11.95 -3.71 -15.46
N ASP A 476 11.06 -2.74 -15.55
CA ASP A 476 11.35 -1.30 -15.40
C ASP A 476 12.43 -0.83 -16.38
N MET A 477 12.27 -1.19 -17.65
CA MET A 477 13.20 -0.83 -18.72
C MET A 477 12.46 -0.29 -19.93
N LYS A 478 13.05 0.73 -20.54
CA LYS A 478 12.62 1.27 -21.82
C LYS A 478 13.59 0.83 -22.91
N ILE A 479 13.09 0.12 -23.92
CA ILE A 479 13.86 -0.31 -25.09
C ILE A 479 13.38 0.45 -26.32
N THR A 480 14.24 1.27 -26.89
CA THR A 480 13.93 2.12 -28.05
C THR A 480 14.68 1.63 -29.28
N LEU A 481 13.97 1.33 -30.36
CA LEU A 481 14.58 1.04 -31.66
C LEU A 481 15.18 2.33 -32.26
N ALA A 482 16.51 2.37 -32.34
CA ALA A 482 17.25 3.55 -32.79
C ALA A 482 17.56 3.51 -34.28
N ALA A 483 18.07 2.38 -34.77
CA ALA A 483 18.37 2.16 -36.17
C ALA A 483 18.24 0.67 -36.52
N GLY A 484 18.03 0.37 -37.80
CA GLY A 484 18.07 -1.00 -38.30
C GLY A 484 18.33 -1.03 -39.80
N ARG A 485 18.81 -2.17 -40.30
CA ARG A 485 19.11 -2.34 -41.73
C ARG A 485 18.63 -3.68 -42.25
N ALA A 486 17.91 -3.63 -43.37
CA ALA A 486 17.45 -4.79 -44.13
C ALA A 486 18.19 -4.87 -45.49
N HIS A 487 18.38 -6.08 -46.00
CA HIS A 487 18.80 -6.33 -47.37
C HIS A 487 17.60 -6.74 -48.26
N PRO A 488 17.32 -6.06 -49.39
CA PRO A 488 16.09 -6.26 -50.18
C PRO A 488 15.82 -7.68 -50.72
N LYS A 489 16.83 -8.54 -50.78
CA LYS A 489 16.74 -9.92 -51.32
C LYS A 489 17.09 -11.02 -50.32
N HIS A 490 17.64 -10.64 -49.17
CA HIS A 490 18.30 -11.57 -48.25
C HIS A 490 17.81 -11.37 -46.82
N THR A 491 16.74 -10.61 -46.60
CA THR A 491 16.15 -10.47 -45.27
C THR A 491 14.82 -11.19 -45.25
N GLU A 492 14.71 -12.17 -44.36
CA GLU A 492 13.47 -12.86 -44.04
C GLU A 492 12.98 -12.42 -42.66
N GLY A 493 11.69 -12.63 -42.37
CA GLY A 493 11.11 -12.22 -41.09
C GLY A 493 11.78 -12.88 -39.86
N GLY A 494 12.34 -14.08 -40.02
CA GLY A 494 13.08 -14.76 -38.95
C GLY A 494 14.43 -14.11 -38.62
N ASP A 495 15.04 -13.37 -39.55
CA ASP A 495 16.37 -12.78 -39.35
C ASP A 495 16.32 -11.60 -38.37
N PHE A 496 15.26 -10.80 -38.44
CA PHE A 496 15.04 -9.70 -37.49
C PHE A 496 14.76 -10.20 -36.08
N ARG A 497 14.01 -11.31 -35.93
CA ARG A 497 13.79 -11.94 -34.62
C ARG A 497 15.12 -12.28 -33.94
N GLU A 498 16.00 -12.94 -34.69
CA GLU A 498 17.32 -13.36 -34.26
C GLU A 498 18.25 -12.17 -33.97
N ALA A 499 18.22 -11.11 -34.79
CA ALA A 499 18.98 -9.89 -34.56
C ALA A 499 18.49 -9.12 -33.31
N THR A 500 17.18 -8.98 -33.13
CA THR A 500 16.59 -8.26 -31.99
C THR A 500 16.94 -8.90 -30.65
N TYR A 501 16.85 -10.23 -30.53
CA TYR A 501 17.20 -10.90 -29.27
C TYR A 501 18.68 -10.76 -28.92
N ARG A 502 19.56 -10.80 -29.91
CA ARG A 502 21.00 -10.56 -29.72
C ARG A 502 21.29 -9.11 -29.34
N ALA A 503 20.58 -8.15 -29.94
CA ALA A 503 20.72 -6.73 -29.60
C ALA A 503 20.37 -6.46 -28.13
N VAL A 504 19.25 -7.00 -27.66
CA VAL A 504 18.86 -6.88 -26.23
C VAL A 504 19.91 -7.53 -25.34
N ARG A 505 20.33 -8.77 -25.65
CA ARG A 505 21.30 -9.51 -24.83
C ARG A 505 22.67 -8.86 -24.78
N GLN A 506 23.16 -8.35 -25.90
CA GLN A 506 24.44 -7.66 -26.00
C GLN A 506 24.39 -6.30 -25.27
N GLY A 507 23.26 -5.58 -25.35
CA GLY A 507 23.04 -4.35 -24.58
C GLY A 507 23.09 -4.62 -23.08
N LEU A 508 22.37 -5.64 -22.61
CA LEU A 508 22.38 -6.03 -21.18
C LEU A 508 23.78 -6.42 -20.68
N MET A 509 24.60 -7.08 -21.51
CA MET A 509 25.99 -7.45 -21.15
C MET A 509 26.92 -6.24 -21.00
N GLN A 510 26.55 -5.11 -21.62
CA GLN A 510 27.30 -3.86 -21.53
C GLN A 510 26.76 -2.91 -20.46
N ALA A 511 25.52 -3.10 -20.03
CA ALA A 511 24.91 -2.37 -18.94
C ALA A 511 25.46 -2.82 -17.58
N GLU A 512 25.21 -2.01 -16.57
CA GLU A 512 25.32 -2.36 -15.16
C GLU A 512 23.98 -2.98 -14.69
N PRO A 513 23.87 -4.33 -14.61
CA PRO A 513 22.62 -4.97 -14.23
C PRO A 513 22.38 -4.85 -12.72
N VAL A 514 21.12 -4.64 -12.35
CA VAL A 514 20.66 -4.54 -10.96
C VAL A 514 19.61 -5.62 -10.71
N LEU A 515 19.86 -6.44 -9.69
CA LEU A 515 18.88 -7.43 -9.23
C LEU A 515 17.87 -6.74 -8.32
N LEU A 516 16.60 -7.04 -8.51
CA LEU A 516 15.48 -6.52 -7.74
C LEU A 516 14.82 -7.64 -6.97
N GLU A 517 14.48 -7.36 -5.72
CA GLU A 517 13.72 -8.25 -4.85
C GLU A 517 12.39 -7.61 -4.45
N PRO A 518 11.35 -8.41 -4.18
CA PRO A 518 10.07 -7.90 -3.73
C PRO A 518 10.17 -7.40 -2.29
N TYR A 519 9.59 -6.23 -2.05
CA TYR A 519 9.46 -5.61 -0.73
C TYR A 519 8.00 -5.69 -0.26
N TYR A 520 7.84 -5.94 1.03
CA TYR A 520 6.57 -5.84 1.72
C TYR A 520 6.46 -4.52 2.46
N GLU A 521 5.32 -3.87 2.36
CA GLU A 521 4.90 -2.87 3.33
C GLU A 521 4.36 -3.61 4.54
N PHE A 522 4.85 -3.28 5.73
CA PHE A 522 4.50 -3.96 6.95
C PHE A 522 3.95 -2.99 8.00
N GLN A 523 3.04 -3.53 8.81
CA GLN A 523 2.54 -2.89 10.02
C GLN A 523 2.74 -3.87 11.18
N LEU A 524 3.59 -3.48 12.12
CA LEU A 524 3.97 -4.27 13.28
C LEU A 524 3.39 -3.63 14.55
N GLU A 525 2.39 -4.27 15.13
CA GLU A 525 1.85 -3.91 16.45
C GLU A 525 2.62 -4.65 17.52
N VAL A 526 3.21 -3.94 18.49
CA VAL A 526 3.94 -4.54 19.63
C VAL A 526 3.66 -3.78 20.92
N PRO A 527 3.71 -4.42 22.09
CA PRO A 527 3.63 -3.73 23.37
C PRO A 527 4.77 -2.71 23.54
N GLN A 528 4.49 -1.58 24.18
CA GLN A 528 5.48 -0.50 24.38
C GLN A 528 6.79 -0.99 25.04
N SER A 529 6.70 -1.99 25.93
CA SER A 529 7.86 -2.57 26.62
C SER A 529 8.85 -3.30 25.70
N MET A 530 8.41 -3.70 24.50
CA MET A 530 9.17 -4.54 23.56
C MET A 530 9.53 -3.82 22.24
N VAL A 531 9.16 -2.54 22.08
CA VAL A 531 9.43 -1.74 20.87
C VAL A 531 10.92 -1.67 20.54
N GLY A 532 11.78 -1.49 21.54
CA GLY A 532 13.24 -1.42 21.32
C GLY A 532 13.82 -2.67 20.65
N ARG A 533 13.31 -3.85 21.00
CA ARG A 533 13.71 -5.10 20.36
C ARG A 533 13.19 -5.18 18.93
N ALA A 534 11.90 -4.86 18.73
CA ALA A 534 11.28 -4.85 17.41
C ALA A 534 12.05 -3.96 16.42
N MET A 535 12.42 -2.74 16.84
CA MET A 535 13.23 -1.84 15.99
C MET A 535 14.61 -2.43 15.67
N THR A 536 15.28 -3.05 16.64
CA THR A 536 16.60 -3.67 16.41
C THR A 536 16.50 -4.82 15.40
N ASP A 537 15.43 -5.61 15.44
CA ASP A 537 15.25 -6.73 14.52
C ASP A 537 14.83 -6.24 13.12
N LEU A 538 13.99 -5.20 13.03
CA LEU A 538 13.68 -4.51 11.76
C LEU A 538 14.94 -3.90 11.10
N GLU A 539 15.82 -3.27 11.88
CA GLU A 539 17.10 -2.75 11.38
C GLU A 539 18.00 -3.87 10.84
N LYS A 540 18.07 -5.03 11.51
CA LYS A 540 18.84 -6.18 11.02
C LYS A 540 18.29 -6.77 9.73
N MET A 541 16.98 -6.67 9.52
CA MET A 541 16.31 -7.14 8.30
C MET A 541 16.34 -6.10 7.18
N HIS A 542 17.06 -5.00 7.36
CA HIS A 542 17.16 -3.91 6.38
C HIS A 542 15.79 -3.30 6.04
N ALA A 543 14.92 -3.19 7.04
CA ALA A 543 13.64 -2.52 6.91
C ALA A 543 13.80 -0.98 7.02
N ASP A 544 13.11 -0.25 6.15
CA ASP A 544 12.94 1.20 6.27
C ASP A 544 11.59 1.45 6.97
N PHE A 545 11.60 2.04 8.16
CA PHE A 545 10.39 2.21 8.97
C PHE A 545 10.20 3.63 9.52
N GLU A 546 8.94 4.01 9.71
CA GLU A 546 8.51 5.23 10.36
C GLU A 546 8.69 5.17 11.87
N PRO A 547 8.81 6.33 12.56
CA PRO A 547 8.84 6.35 14.02
C PRO A 547 7.57 5.70 14.62
N PRO A 548 7.70 4.97 15.75
CA PRO A 548 6.58 4.24 16.34
C PRO A 548 5.43 5.16 16.74
N LYS A 549 4.23 4.86 16.23
CA LYS A 549 2.98 5.51 16.64
C LYS A 549 2.46 4.79 17.90
N ILE A 550 2.06 5.55 18.91
CA ILE A 550 1.58 4.99 20.18
C ILE A 550 0.05 4.99 20.16
N GLU A 551 -0.56 3.81 20.23
CA GLU A 551 -2.01 3.62 20.35
C GLU A 551 -2.34 2.88 21.65
N GLY A 552 -2.59 3.64 22.72
CA GLY A 552 -2.85 3.07 24.05
C GLY A 552 -1.64 2.28 24.57
N ASP A 553 -1.85 1.01 24.95
CA ASP A 553 -0.81 0.10 25.45
C ASP A 553 0.06 -0.52 24.34
N LEU A 554 -0.34 -0.34 23.07
CA LEU A 554 0.34 -0.88 21.90
C LEU A 554 1.07 0.23 21.15
N SER A 555 2.14 -0.17 20.48
CA SER A 555 2.92 0.68 19.58
C SER A 555 2.90 0.04 18.20
N VAL A 556 2.59 0.86 17.20
CA VAL A 556 2.51 0.47 15.80
C VAL A 556 3.74 0.99 15.07
N LEU A 557 4.45 0.09 14.41
CA LEU A 557 5.61 0.37 13.56
C LEU A 557 5.22 0.08 12.11
N GLU A 558 5.31 1.08 11.23
CA GLU A 558 4.98 0.97 9.82
C GLU A 558 6.24 1.15 8.99
N GLY A 559 6.40 0.40 7.89
CA GLY A 559 7.59 0.49 7.06
C GLY A 559 7.58 -0.45 5.87
N ILE A 560 8.69 -0.49 5.13
CA ILE A 560 8.94 -1.42 4.05
C ILE A 560 10.13 -2.32 4.38
N ALA A 561 10.05 -3.59 4.05
CA ALA A 561 11.12 -4.56 4.30
C ALA A 561 11.23 -5.57 3.16
N PRO A 562 12.44 -6.11 2.87
CA PRO A 562 12.58 -7.16 1.87
C PRO A 562 11.79 -8.42 2.27
N ALA A 563 11.06 -8.99 1.31
CA ALA A 563 10.25 -10.19 1.53
C ALA A 563 11.10 -11.38 2.02
N ALA A 564 12.38 -11.43 1.65
CA ALA A 564 13.30 -12.49 2.03
C ALA A 564 13.46 -12.66 3.54
N TYR A 565 13.50 -11.55 4.27
CA TYR A 565 13.78 -11.55 5.71
C TYR A 565 12.50 -11.61 6.55
N MET A 566 11.35 -11.23 5.99
CA MET A 566 10.08 -11.15 6.72
C MET A 566 9.30 -12.46 6.80
N GLN A 567 9.65 -13.48 6.00
CA GLN A 567 8.92 -14.76 5.93
C GLN A 567 8.82 -15.49 7.29
N ASP A 568 9.86 -15.43 8.12
CA ASP A 568 9.88 -16.10 9.44
C ASP A 568 9.71 -15.14 10.63
N TYR A 569 9.68 -13.83 10.37
CA TYR A 569 9.77 -12.83 11.44
C TYR A 569 8.54 -12.84 12.37
N GLN A 570 7.34 -13.12 11.84
CA GLN A 570 6.13 -13.20 12.66
C GLN A 570 6.25 -14.22 13.80
N ARG A 571 6.97 -15.32 13.59
CA ARG A 571 7.25 -16.32 14.62
C ARG A 571 8.05 -15.73 15.79
N GLU A 572 9.09 -14.96 15.47
CA GLU A 572 9.91 -14.32 16.47
C GLU A 572 9.12 -13.27 17.24
N VAL A 573 8.32 -12.46 16.54
CA VAL A 573 7.42 -11.46 17.12
C VAL A 573 6.48 -12.11 18.14
N ILE A 574 5.77 -13.17 17.77
CA ILE A 574 4.84 -13.87 18.66
C ILE A 574 5.60 -14.41 19.88
N ALA A 575 6.79 -14.99 19.70
CA ALA A 575 7.56 -15.58 20.79
C ALA A 575 8.03 -14.54 21.82
N TYR A 576 8.57 -13.38 21.39
CA TYR A 576 9.07 -12.38 22.35
C TYR A 576 7.97 -11.48 22.91
N THR A 577 6.88 -11.26 22.17
CA THR A 577 5.73 -10.48 22.65
C THR A 577 4.73 -11.30 23.48
N LYS A 578 5.00 -12.58 23.71
CA LYS A 578 4.07 -13.52 24.37
C LYS A 578 2.70 -13.54 23.66
N GLY A 579 2.70 -13.45 22.33
CA GLY A 579 1.48 -13.45 21.51
C GLY A 579 0.68 -12.15 21.53
N GLN A 580 1.24 -11.05 22.03
CA GLN A 580 0.60 -9.73 21.96
C GLN A 580 0.92 -8.97 20.66
N GLY A 581 2.02 -9.33 19.99
CA GLY A 581 2.47 -8.66 18.78
C GLY A 581 1.85 -9.24 17.50
N ARG A 582 1.63 -8.37 16.52
CA ARG A 582 1.05 -8.71 15.21
C ARG A 582 1.86 -8.08 14.10
N LEU A 583 2.12 -8.87 13.07
CA LEU A 583 2.74 -8.41 11.84
C LEU A 583 1.70 -8.53 10.73
N PHE A 584 1.42 -7.42 10.05
CA PHE A 584 0.69 -7.38 8.80
C PHE A 584 1.68 -7.07 7.68
N CYS A 585 1.56 -7.74 6.53
CA CYS A 585 2.41 -7.49 5.37
C CYS A 585 1.56 -7.42 4.09
N SER A 586 1.76 -6.39 3.29
CA SER A 586 1.19 -6.21 1.95
C SER A 586 2.31 -6.08 0.92
N PHE A 587 2.04 -6.43 -0.33
CA PHE A 587 3.03 -6.28 -1.41
C PHE A 587 3.17 -4.81 -1.81
N HIS A 588 4.37 -4.24 -1.65
CA HIS A 588 4.66 -2.85 -2.02
C HIS A 588 5.17 -2.73 -3.46
N GLY A 589 6.19 -3.53 -3.82
CA GLY A 589 6.83 -3.45 -5.12
C GLY A 589 8.18 -4.15 -5.18
N TYR A 590 8.98 -3.85 -6.21
CA TYR A 590 10.33 -4.38 -6.40
C TYR A 590 11.38 -3.28 -6.18
N GLU A 591 12.34 -3.55 -5.30
CA GLU A 591 13.44 -2.63 -4.97
C GLU A 591 14.81 -3.34 -5.14
N PRO A 592 15.93 -2.60 -5.22
CA PRO A 592 17.27 -3.18 -5.33
C PRO A 592 17.53 -4.24 -4.25
N CYS A 593 18.02 -5.40 -4.69
CA CYS A 593 18.34 -6.49 -3.80
C CYS A 593 19.59 -6.16 -2.97
N GLN A 594 19.46 -6.21 -1.65
CA GLN A 594 20.58 -5.92 -0.73
C GLN A 594 21.66 -7.00 -0.82
N ASN A 595 21.27 -8.28 -1.00
CA ASN A 595 22.17 -9.44 -1.02
C ASN A 595 22.46 -9.97 -2.43
N THR A 596 22.71 -9.07 -3.40
CA THR A 596 22.89 -9.45 -4.80
C THR A 596 23.98 -10.52 -5.00
N GLU A 597 25.13 -10.44 -4.32
CA GLU A 597 26.22 -11.41 -4.50
C GLU A 597 25.89 -12.84 -4.05
N GLU A 598 25.12 -13.00 -2.96
CA GLU A 598 24.75 -14.32 -2.44
C GLU A 598 23.73 -14.99 -3.34
N VAL A 599 22.74 -14.22 -3.81
CA VAL A 599 21.69 -14.70 -4.71
C VAL A 599 22.28 -15.11 -6.06
N VAL A 600 23.22 -14.32 -6.60
CA VAL A 600 23.90 -14.65 -7.87
C VAL A 600 24.75 -15.92 -7.75
N LYS A 601 25.47 -16.11 -6.64
CA LYS A 601 26.23 -17.35 -6.38
C LYS A 601 25.31 -18.56 -6.24
N ALA A 602 24.13 -18.40 -5.62
CA ALA A 602 23.17 -19.47 -5.46
C ALA A 602 22.48 -19.84 -6.78
N ALA A 603 22.26 -18.87 -7.67
CA ALA A 603 21.62 -19.09 -8.97
C ALA A 603 22.51 -19.84 -9.98
N ASP A 604 23.85 -19.72 -9.87
CA ASP A 604 24.86 -20.36 -10.75
C ASP A 604 24.52 -20.25 -12.25
N TYR A 605 23.95 -19.09 -12.65
CA TYR A 605 23.54 -18.84 -14.03
C TYR A 605 24.74 -18.33 -14.83
N ASP A 606 25.05 -18.99 -15.94
CA ASP A 606 26.08 -18.57 -16.89
C ASP A 606 25.44 -18.05 -18.18
N PRO A 607 25.42 -16.72 -18.37
CA PRO A 607 24.85 -16.05 -19.54
C PRO A 607 25.46 -16.46 -20.89
N GLU A 608 26.71 -16.93 -20.91
CA GLU A 608 27.40 -17.35 -22.14
C GLU A 608 27.11 -18.81 -22.52
N ARG A 609 26.62 -19.62 -21.57
CA ARG A 609 26.18 -21.01 -21.82
C ARG A 609 24.73 -21.14 -22.22
N ASP A 610 23.94 -20.07 -22.09
CA ASP A 610 22.52 -20.06 -22.48
C ASP A 610 22.36 -20.07 -24.01
N THR A 611 22.24 -21.27 -24.58
CA THR A 611 22.03 -21.47 -26.02
C THR A 611 20.68 -20.94 -26.52
N ALA A 612 19.71 -20.70 -25.63
CA ALA A 612 18.39 -20.16 -25.98
C ALA A 612 18.39 -18.62 -26.01
N ASN A 613 19.42 -17.97 -25.45
CA ASN A 613 19.64 -16.53 -25.45
C ASN A 613 21.12 -16.20 -25.74
N PRO A 614 21.59 -16.40 -26.98
CA PRO A 614 23.00 -16.22 -27.32
C PRO A 614 23.42 -14.75 -27.15
N SER A 615 24.56 -14.53 -26.50
CA SER A 615 25.13 -13.21 -26.25
C SER A 615 25.94 -12.66 -27.43
N GLY A 616 26.44 -13.53 -28.32
CA GLY A 616 27.24 -13.13 -29.49
C GLY A 616 26.44 -12.97 -30.79
N SER A 617 27.03 -12.22 -31.73
CA SER A 617 26.48 -11.94 -33.06
C SER A 617 27.09 -12.84 -34.13
N ILE A 618 26.35 -13.13 -35.21
CA ILE A 618 26.81 -14.02 -36.28
C ILE A 618 27.14 -13.18 -37.51
N PHE A 619 28.42 -13.19 -37.90
CA PHE A 619 28.95 -12.48 -39.06
C PHE A 619 29.35 -13.46 -40.15
N CYS A 620 29.37 -13.02 -41.41
CA CYS A 620 29.83 -13.85 -42.53
C CYS A 620 31.26 -13.45 -42.93
N SER A 621 32.19 -14.42 -42.99
CA SER A 621 33.45 -14.23 -43.70
C SER A 621 33.72 -15.42 -44.61
N HIS A 622 34.09 -15.15 -45.87
CA HIS A 622 34.38 -16.18 -46.89
C HIS A 622 33.26 -17.22 -47.12
N GLY A 623 31.98 -16.84 -46.93
CA GLY A 623 30.84 -17.71 -47.21
C GLY A 623 30.52 -18.73 -46.11
N ALA A 624 31.04 -18.55 -44.89
CA ALA A 624 30.60 -19.28 -43.71
C ALA A 624 30.30 -18.27 -42.57
N GLY A 625 29.21 -18.50 -41.84
CA GLY A 625 28.89 -17.72 -40.64
C GLY A 625 29.85 -18.09 -39.50
N PHE A 626 30.46 -17.09 -38.86
CA PHE A 626 31.28 -17.25 -37.66
C PHE A 626 30.67 -16.43 -36.51
N HIS A 627 30.80 -16.97 -35.29
CA HIS A 627 30.28 -16.35 -34.07
C HIS A 627 31.29 -15.33 -33.53
N VAL A 628 30.85 -14.09 -33.32
CA VAL A 628 31.62 -13.02 -32.68
C VAL A 628 31.12 -12.83 -31.26
N PRO A 629 31.98 -12.98 -30.23
CA PRO A 629 31.61 -12.73 -28.84
C PRO A 629 31.15 -11.28 -28.63
N TRP A 630 30.24 -11.07 -27.67
CA TRP A 630 29.55 -9.80 -27.40
C TRP A 630 30.49 -8.59 -27.25
N ASN A 631 31.70 -8.80 -26.70
CA ASN A 631 32.71 -7.76 -26.46
C ASN A 631 33.41 -7.27 -27.74
N GLN A 632 33.35 -8.02 -28.85
CA GLN A 632 34.00 -7.71 -30.12
C GLN A 632 32.98 -7.29 -31.21
N VAL A 633 31.69 -7.28 -30.89
CA VAL A 633 30.62 -6.93 -31.84
C VAL A 633 30.77 -5.48 -32.33
N LYS A 634 31.20 -4.56 -31.45
CA LYS A 634 31.39 -3.14 -31.80
C LYS A 634 32.48 -2.89 -32.84
N ASP A 635 33.49 -3.76 -32.91
CA ASP A 635 34.62 -3.60 -33.83
C ASP A 635 34.33 -4.14 -35.24
N HIS A 636 33.26 -4.93 -35.40
CA HIS A 636 32.87 -5.60 -36.64
C HIS A 636 31.60 -5.03 -37.29
N MET A 637 31.09 -3.90 -36.78
CA MET A 637 29.81 -3.30 -37.20
C MET A 637 29.84 -2.76 -38.64
N HIS A 638 28.69 -2.82 -39.32
CA HIS A 638 28.51 -2.24 -40.66
C HIS A 638 27.82 -0.87 -40.62
N LEU A 639 27.05 -0.57 -39.56
CA LEU A 639 26.53 0.76 -39.24
C LEU A 639 27.41 1.48 -38.20
N PRO A 640 27.58 2.82 -38.30
CA PRO A 640 28.20 3.60 -37.24
C PRO A 640 27.31 3.59 -35.99
N SER A 641 27.95 3.58 -34.80
CA SER A 641 27.28 3.73 -33.50
C SER A 641 26.32 4.93 -33.54
N VAL A 642 25.07 4.72 -33.14
CA VAL A 642 24.05 5.79 -33.16
C VAL A 642 24.37 6.85 -32.10
N LEU A 643 25.06 6.45 -31.02
CA LEU A 643 25.60 7.37 -30.02
C LEU A 643 26.78 8.22 -30.54
N GLU A 644 27.40 7.85 -31.67
CA GLU A 644 28.56 8.53 -32.25
C GLU A 644 28.31 9.20 -33.63
N ARG A 645 27.07 9.34 -34.12
CA ARG A 645 26.83 10.03 -35.41
C ARG A 645 27.35 11.49 -35.37
N PRO A 646 28.28 11.89 -36.27
CA PRO A 646 28.66 13.29 -36.43
C PRO A 646 27.53 14.06 -37.11
N LYS A 647 27.37 15.32 -36.70
CA LYS A 647 26.40 16.30 -37.21
C LYS A 647 26.57 16.56 -38.72
N GLU A 648 25.91 15.81 -39.59
CA GLU A 648 25.90 16.14 -41.03
C GLU A 648 24.50 16.29 -41.66
N GLU A 649 23.41 15.90 -40.98
CA GLU A 649 22.04 16.08 -41.52
C GLU A 649 21.42 17.46 -41.25
N THR A 650 22.05 18.31 -40.43
CA THR A 650 21.58 19.69 -40.18
C THR A 650 21.82 20.67 -41.33
N ALA A 651 22.54 20.28 -42.39
CA ALA A 651 22.94 21.22 -43.45
C ALA A 651 21.82 21.58 -44.46
N GLN A 652 20.77 20.76 -44.60
CA GLN A 652 19.67 21.04 -45.54
C GLN A 652 18.52 21.86 -44.94
N GLU A 653 18.35 21.83 -43.62
CA GLU A 653 17.37 22.69 -42.93
C GLU A 653 17.89 24.15 -42.80
N ASP A 654 19.21 24.33 -42.72
CA ASP A 654 19.85 25.64 -42.61
C ASP A 654 19.69 26.51 -43.87
N GLU A 655 19.60 25.94 -45.08
CA GLU A 655 19.43 26.70 -46.33
C GLU A 655 18.00 27.25 -46.51
N LEU A 656 16.99 26.51 -46.04
CA LEU A 656 15.58 26.93 -46.06
C LEU A 656 15.27 27.95 -44.96
N ALA A 657 15.96 27.87 -43.81
CA ALA A 657 15.89 28.84 -42.74
C ALA A 657 16.58 30.17 -43.10
N GLN A 658 17.73 30.14 -43.79
CA GLN A 658 18.46 31.33 -44.25
C GLN A 658 17.66 32.19 -45.25
N ARG A 659 16.80 31.58 -46.08
CA ARG A 659 15.91 32.33 -46.99
C ARG A 659 14.75 33.04 -46.31
N ARG A 660 14.32 32.58 -45.13
CA ARG A 660 13.24 33.21 -44.35
C ARG A 660 13.75 34.35 -43.47
N ALA A 661 15.01 34.29 -43.05
CA ALA A 661 15.65 35.33 -42.24
C ALA A 661 15.98 36.62 -43.02
N TYR A 662 15.98 36.62 -44.35
CA TYR A 662 16.33 37.79 -45.18
C TYR A 662 15.21 38.84 -45.35
N ILE A 663 14.03 38.66 -44.74
CA ILE A 663 12.86 39.53 -44.97
C ILE A 663 12.45 40.37 -43.75
N GLU A 664 12.98 40.13 -42.53
CA GLU A 664 12.46 40.79 -41.31
C GLU A 664 13.49 41.55 -40.44
N GLU A 665 14.60 42.03 -41.01
CA GLU A 665 15.44 43.08 -40.38
C GLU A 665 15.83 44.17 -41.40
N GLU A 666 14.91 45.09 -41.69
CA GLU A 666 15.29 46.50 -41.60
C GLU A 666 14.63 47.00 -40.31
N TRP A 667 15.42 47.48 -39.36
CA TRP A 667 15.35 48.84 -38.80
C TRP A 667 16.55 49.05 -37.88
N ILE A 668 17.10 50.25 -37.99
CA ILE A 668 18.49 50.62 -37.71
C ILE A 668 18.78 50.78 -36.21
N ASP A 669 20.02 50.42 -35.89
CA ASP A 669 20.69 50.39 -34.60
C ASP A 669 20.94 51.79 -33.98
N THR A 670 20.77 51.86 -32.66
CA THR A 670 21.00 53.02 -31.78
C THR A 670 22.48 53.43 -31.65
N GLU A 671 23.42 52.68 -32.23
CA GLU A 671 24.85 53.00 -32.22
C GLU A 671 25.28 54.14 -33.18
N GLU A 672 24.43 54.53 -34.13
CA GLU A 672 24.70 55.68 -35.03
C GLU A 672 24.29 57.03 -34.41
N VAL A 673 23.42 57.02 -33.39
CA VAL A 673 22.97 58.22 -32.66
C VAL A 673 23.97 58.62 -31.55
N ASP A 674 24.56 57.65 -30.85
CA ASP A 674 25.57 57.91 -29.81
C ASP A 674 26.93 58.34 -30.39
N ARG A 675 27.24 57.96 -31.63
CA ARG A 675 28.37 58.52 -32.38
C ARG A 675 28.21 60.02 -32.64
N ILE A 676 27.00 60.48 -32.94
CA ILE A 676 26.71 61.90 -33.21
C ILE A 676 26.69 62.74 -31.92
N LEU A 677 26.26 62.16 -30.79
CA LEU A 677 26.25 62.83 -29.47
C LEU A 677 27.65 62.97 -28.86
N SER A 678 28.52 61.98 -29.05
CA SER A 678 29.92 62.04 -28.57
C SER A 678 30.83 62.99 -29.38
N GLU A 679 30.42 63.38 -30.59
CA GLU A 679 31.15 64.34 -31.44
C GLU A 679 30.89 65.83 -31.10
N THR A 680 29.99 66.14 -30.15
CA THR A 680 29.63 67.55 -29.83
C THR A 680 30.13 68.07 -28.48
N PHE A 681 30.63 67.21 -27.58
CA PHE A 681 31.07 67.65 -26.25
C PHE A 681 32.57 67.38 -26.03
N HIS A 682 33.36 68.46 -26.12
CA HIS A 682 34.77 68.60 -25.72
C HIS A 682 35.85 68.34 -26.78
N ALA A 683 35.94 69.31 -27.70
CA ALA A 683 37.22 69.81 -28.17
C ALA A 683 38.10 70.30 -26.99
N ASN A 684 39.41 70.02 -27.08
CA ASN A 684 40.51 70.45 -26.20
C ASN A 684 40.72 69.65 -24.90
N GLN A 685 41.60 68.64 -24.92
CA GLN A 685 42.91 68.76 -24.24
C GLN A 685 43.86 67.58 -24.54
N SER A 686 45.14 67.93 -24.50
CA SER A 686 46.28 67.21 -25.05
C SER A 686 46.92 66.22 -24.07
N ARG A 687 47.36 65.07 -24.61
CA ARG A 687 48.59 64.29 -24.32
C ARG A 687 49.01 64.10 -22.84
N LYS A 688 49.25 62.82 -22.46
CA LYS A 688 50.60 62.19 -22.39
C LYS A 688 50.63 60.82 -21.68
N ASN A 689 51.08 59.82 -22.44
CA ASN A 689 52.22 58.91 -22.18
C ASN A 689 52.36 58.05 -20.90
N LYS A 690 52.60 56.75 -21.19
CA LYS A 690 53.64 55.82 -20.65
C LYS A 690 53.45 55.32 -19.20
N TRP A 691 53.80 54.08 -18.82
CA TRP A 691 54.54 52.98 -19.44
C TRP A 691 54.32 51.66 -18.64
N LYS A 692 54.22 50.54 -19.36
CA LYS A 692 54.84 49.21 -19.15
C LYS A 692 55.00 48.62 -17.73
N LYS A 693 54.52 47.38 -17.58
CA LYS A 693 55.40 46.21 -17.34
C LYS A 693 54.80 44.90 -17.90
N LYS A 694 55.71 43.99 -18.25
CA LYS A 694 55.58 42.80 -19.12
C LYS A 694 55.52 41.50 -18.29
N LYS A 695 55.03 40.43 -18.95
CA LYS A 695 55.14 38.97 -18.67
C LYS A 695 54.17 38.45 -17.58
N THR A 696 53.50 37.31 -17.71
CA THR A 696 53.89 36.02 -18.33
C THR A 696 52.69 35.25 -18.90
N THR A 697 52.98 34.50 -19.97
CA THR A 697 52.21 33.43 -20.61
C THR A 697 51.89 32.25 -19.68
N ARG A 698 50.61 31.86 -19.65
CA ARG A 698 49.98 30.52 -19.53
C ARG A 698 48.56 30.74 -18.96
N LEU A 699 47.54 30.09 -19.54
CA LEU A 699 46.09 30.20 -19.25
C LEU A 699 45.29 31.29 -20.00
N ALA A 700 45.34 31.34 -21.34
CA ALA A 700 44.41 32.19 -22.09
C ALA A 700 44.10 31.69 -23.52
N GLU A 701 43.98 30.37 -23.72
CA GLU A 701 43.41 29.81 -24.96
C GLU A 701 42.13 28.97 -24.73
N ASP A 702 41.72 28.72 -23.48
CA ASP A 702 40.51 27.93 -23.16
C ASP A 702 39.23 28.75 -22.92
N TYR A 703 39.23 30.08 -23.15
CA TYR A 703 38.09 30.94 -22.83
C TYR A 703 37.34 31.54 -24.03
N LYS A 704 37.55 31.04 -25.24
CA LYS A 704 36.82 31.52 -26.44
C LYS A 704 36.04 30.46 -27.21
N ALA A 705 35.90 29.25 -26.66
CA ALA A 705 35.06 28.19 -27.25
C ALA A 705 33.79 27.88 -26.44
N SER A 706 33.51 28.62 -25.36
CA SER A 706 32.38 28.39 -24.45
C SER A 706 31.27 29.45 -24.54
N ALA A 707 31.26 30.28 -25.60
CA ALA A 707 30.25 31.33 -25.80
C ALA A 707 29.36 31.13 -27.05
N ALA A 708 29.23 29.90 -27.57
CA ALA A 708 28.46 29.64 -28.79
C ALA A 708 27.51 28.43 -28.73
N ARG A 709 27.05 28.01 -27.54
CA ARG A 709 25.99 26.99 -27.41
C ARG A 709 25.09 27.26 -26.20
N ALA A 710 24.02 28.03 -26.42
CA ALA A 710 22.72 27.87 -25.75
C ALA A 710 21.79 29.02 -26.18
N SER A 711 21.03 28.84 -27.27
CA SER A 711 19.83 29.63 -27.54
C SER A 711 18.63 28.69 -27.68
N VAL A 712 18.31 28.00 -26.59
CA VAL A 712 16.97 27.42 -26.41
C VAL A 712 16.02 28.61 -26.19
N LYS A 713 15.00 28.76 -27.04
CA LYS A 713 13.95 29.77 -26.88
C LYS A 713 13.28 29.53 -25.51
N ARG A 714 13.44 30.49 -24.59
CA ARG A 714 12.77 30.50 -23.28
C ARG A 714 11.28 30.74 -23.48
N ASP A 715 10.43 29.96 -22.81
CA ASP A 715 9.01 30.24 -22.76
C ASP A 715 8.78 31.45 -21.84
N SER A 716 8.28 32.56 -22.40
CA SER A 716 8.17 33.84 -21.68
C SER A 716 6.86 33.97 -20.88
N SER A 717 6.15 32.88 -20.67
CA SER A 717 4.79 32.85 -20.11
C SER A 717 4.76 33.03 -18.59
N ARG A 718 5.81 32.61 -17.85
CA ARG A 718 5.92 32.75 -16.38
C ARG A 718 7.32 33.22 -15.95
N LYS A 719 7.35 34.24 -15.08
CA LYS A 719 8.58 34.83 -14.52
C LYS A 719 8.66 34.47 -13.04
N TYR A 720 9.76 33.86 -12.63
CA TYR A 720 10.01 33.50 -11.23
C TYR A 720 11.05 34.43 -10.62
N LEU A 721 10.80 34.90 -9.41
CA LEU A 721 11.77 35.61 -8.58
C LEU A 721 12.02 34.81 -7.31
N LEU A 722 13.20 34.21 -7.19
CA LEU A 722 13.65 33.53 -5.97
C LEU A 722 14.44 34.49 -5.12
N VAL A 723 14.13 34.48 -3.82
CA VAL A 723 14.70 35.39 -2.84
C VAL A 723 15.26 34.56 -1.68
N ASP A 724 16.56 34.67 -1.45
CA ASP A 724 17.17 34.17 -0.20
C ASP A 724 16.82 35.13 0.95
N GLY A 725 15.97 34.64 1.86
CA GLY A 725 15.40 35.44 2.93
C GLY A 725 16.43 35.92 3.95
N TYR A 726 17.39 35.09 4.37
CA TYR A 726 18.36 35.50 5.38
C TYR A 726 19.45 36.38 4.81
N ASN A 727 19.89 36.10 3.58
CA ASN A 727 20.88 36.95 2.91
C ASN A 727 20.38 38.40 2.79
N ILE A 728 19.10 38.60 2.49
CA ILE A 728 18.50 39.94 2.42
C ILE A 728 18.31 40.57 3.80
N ILE A 729 17.82 39.81 4.80
CA ILE A 729 17.66 40.33 6.17
C ILE A 729 19.00 40.86 6.71
N TYR A 730 20.10 40.15 6.46
CA TYR A 730 21.43 40.59 6.91
C TYR A 730 22.06 41.68 6.04
N ALA A 731 21.61 41.84 4.79
CA ALA A 731 22.12 42.86 3.88
C ALA A 731 21.46 44.24 4.05
N TRP A 732 20.22 44.31 4.53
CA TRP A 732 19.49 45.57 4.73
C TRP A 732 19.60 46.04 6.19
N GLU A 733 20.21 47.20 6.41
CA GLU A 733 20.47 47.74 7.75
C GLU A 733 19.21 47.80 8.63
N ASP A 734 18.06 48.22 8.07
CA ASP A 734 16.77 48.31 8.79
C ASP A 734 16.20 46.94 9.24
N LEU A 735 16.48 45.86 8.49
CA LEU A 735 16.02 44.51 8.82
C LEU A 735 17.03 43.78 9.71
N LYS A 736 18.32 44.09 9.55
CA LYS A 736 19.38 43.56 10.38
C LYS A 736 19.24 44.01 11.82
N GLU A 737 19.00 45.31 12.07
CA GLU A 737 18.73 45.83 13.42
C GLU A 737 17.51 45.15 14.07
N LEU A 738 16.45 44.92 13.29
CA LEU A 738 15.26 44.19 13.76
C LEU A 738 15.54 42.70 14.03
N SER A 739 16.40 42.07 13.25
CA SER A 739 16.75 40.65 13.41
C SER A 739 17.56 40.37 14.69
N GLU A 740 18.33 41.36 15.16
CA GLU A 740 19.08 41.27 16.42
C GLU A 740 18.16 41.30 17.65
N GLU A 741 16.98 41.94 17.55
CA GLU A 741 15.96 41.97 18.60
C GLU A 741 14.93 40.83 18.48
N ASN A 742 14.42 40.55 17.28
CA ASN A 742 13.46 39.49 17.01
C ASN A 742 13.51 39.03 15.54
N LEU A 743 14.05 37.82 15.33
CA LEU A 743 14.18 37.19 14.01
C LEU A 743 12.83 37.00 13.30
N ASP A 744 11.77 36.63 14.01
CA ASP A 744 10.45 36.41 13.41
C ASP A 744 9.81 37.73 12.95
N ALA A 745 10.05 38.82 13.69
CA ALA A 745 9.60 40.16 13.29
C ALA A 745 10.33 40.66 12.03
N ALA A 746 11.63 40.36 11.89
CA ALA A 746 12.39 40.68 10.69
C ALA A 746 11.92 39.89 9.47
N ARG A 747 11.62 38.59 9.63
CA ARG A 747 11.04 37.74 8.57
C ARG A 747 9.67 38.29 8.12
N GLY A 748 8.77 38.59 9.07
CA GLY A 748 7.46 39.15 8.76
C GLY A 748 7.54 40.47 8.00
N LYS A 749 8.43 41.39 8.41
CA LYS A 749 8.63 42.67 7.72
C LYS A 749 9.21 42.50 6.31
N LEU A 750 10.10 41.54 6.10
CA LEU A 750 10.60 41.22 4.76
C LEU A 750 9.47 40.66 3.87
N MET A 751 8.66 39.74 4.37
CA MET A 751 7.52 39.17 3.65
C MET A 751 6.52 40.26 3.22
N ASP A 752 6.20 41.20 4.11
CA ASP A 752 5.30 42.31 3.80
C ASP A 752 5.86 43.24 2.70
N LEU A 753 7.17 43.50 2.71
CA LEU A 753 7.83 44.30 1.67
C LEU A 753 7.82 43.60 0.30
N LEU A 754 8.04 42.28 0.27
CA LEU A 754 8.05 41.47 -0.95
C LEU A 754 6.65 41.23 -1.52
N CYS A 755 5.64 41.08 -0.67
CA CYS A 755 4.24 41.01 -1.08
C CYS A 755 3.81 42.27 -1.87
N ASN A 756 4.16 43.45 -1.34
CA ASN A 756 3.91 44.72 -2.01
C ASN A 756 4.65 44.83 -3.35
N TYR A 757 5.88 44.31 -3.42
CA TYR A 757 6.67 44.30 -4.65
C TYR A 757 6.11 43.35 -5.72
N GLN A 758 5.62 42.17 -5.34
CA GLN A 758 4.97 41.24 -6.25
C GLN A 758 3.62 41.77 -6.78
N ALA A 759 2.89 42.56 -5.99
CA ALA A 759 1.67 43.21 -6.49
C ALA A 759 1.96 44.18 -7.65
N LEU A 760 3.19 44.72 -7.73
CA LEU A 760 3.64 45.65 -8.77
C LEU A 760 4.21 44.91 -10.00
N LYS A 761 4.95 43.81 -9.80
CA LYS A 761 5.53 42.99 -10.88
C LYS A 761 4.73 41.70 -11.08
N LYS A 762 4.26 41.45 -12.31
CA LYS A 762 3.63 40.17 -12.72
C LYS A 762 4.65 39.01 -12.76
N SER A 763 5.17 38.61 -11.61
CA SER A 763 6.09 37.49 -11.39
C SER A 763 5.68 36.68 -10.17
N GLU A 764 5.88 35.37 -10.21
CA GLU A 764 5.68 34.47 -9.07
C GLU A 764 6.92 34.58 -8.16
N LEU A 765 6.73 35.04 -6.92
CA LEU A 765 7.82 35.30 -5.97
C LEU A 765 7.87 34.18 -4.93
N ILE A 766 9.06 33.60 -4.77
CA ILE A 766 9.35 32.52 -3.82
C ILE A 766 10.44 33.00 -2.86
N VAL A 767 10.15 33.03 -1.56
CA VAL A 767 11.13 33.36 -0.51
C VAL A 767 11.55 32.08 0.17
N VAL A 768 12.86 31.85 0.27
CA VAL A 768 13.43 30.66 0.90
C VAL A 768 14.12 31.07 2.20
N PHE A 769 13.79 30.38 3.29
CA PHE A 769 14.43 30.52 4.59
C PHE A 769 15.04 29.17 5.02
N ASP A 770 16.32 29.18 5.39
CA ASP A 770 16.92 28.14 6.23
C ASP A 770 16.12 27.87 7.52
N ALA A 771 15.90 26.59 7.83
CA ALA A 771 15.40 26.18 9.13
C ALA A 771 16.46 26.43 10.22
N TYR A 772 16.22 27.45 11.06
CA TYR A 772 17.04 27.69 12.25
C TYR A 772 16.24 27.39 13.54
N ARG A 773 16.67 26.34 14.25
CA ARG A 773 16.39 25.99 15.67
C ARG A 773 14.99 25.48 16.08
N VAL A 774 14.46 24.43 15.46
CA VAL A 774 13.57 23.47 16.16
C VAL A 774 13.82 22.07 15.58
N LYS A 775 14.03 21.06 16.43
CA LYS A 775 14.35 19.69 16.01
C LYS A 775 13.18 19.07 15.24
N GLY A 776 13.43 18.60 14.02
CA GLY A 776 12.53 17.69 13.29
C GLY A 776 11.39 18.31 12.49
N HIS A 777 11.61 19.38 11.72
CA HIS A 777 10.63 19.87 10.74
C HIS A 777 10.94 19.40 9.31
N ASP A 778 9.89 18.95 8.60
CA ASP A 778 9.88 18.75 7.14
C ASP A 778 9.75 20.10 6.39
N THR A 779 9.97 20.09 5.06
CA THR A 779 9.88 21.29 4.22
C THR A 779 8.46 21.87 4.28
N GLU A 780 8.29 23.00 4.98
CA GLU A 780 7.01 23.70 5.02
C GLU A 780 6.93 24.71 3.88
N VAL A 781 6.04 24.45 2.93
CA VAL A 781 5.63 25.41 1.90
C VAL A 781 4.35 26.07 2.38
N SER A 782 4.43 27.37 2.64
CA SER A 782 3.30 28.18 3.10
C SER A 782 3.06 29.36 2.15
N ASP A 783 1.79 29.64 1.85
CA ASP A 783 1.42 30.78 1.03
C ASP A 783 1.15 31.97 1.96
N TYR A 784 2.01 32.99 1.90
CA TYR A 784 1.81 34.24 2.64
C TYR A 784 1.24 35.30 1.70
N GLN A 785 -0.08 35.49 1.79
CA GLN A 785 -0.84 36.39 0.90
C GLN A 785 -0.70 36.01 -0.59
N ASN A 786 0.20 36.65 -1.33
CA ASN A 786 0.45 36.39 -2.77
C ASN A 786 1.84 35.80 -3.05
N ILE A 787 2.73 35.71 -2.04
CA ILE A 787 4.08 35.14 -2.15
C ILE A 787 4.12 33.70 -1.61
N HIS A 788 4.99 32.87 -2.18
CA HIS A 788 5.26 31.52 -1.67
C HIS A 788 6.46 31.56 -0.72
N VAL A 789 6.30 31.04 0.49
CA VAL A 789 7.36 30.96 1.50
C VAL A 789 7.74 29.51 1.71
N VAL A 790 9.03 29.21 1.56
CA VAL A 790 9.59 27.87 1.73
C VAL A 790 10.56 27.88 2.90
N PHE A 791 10.31 27.04 3.90
CA PHE A 791 11.28 26.70 4.93
C PHE A 791 11.96 25.38 4.58
N THR A 792 13.28 25.39 4.41
CA THR A 792 14.04 24.18 4.03
C THR A 792 14.19 23.22 5.20
N LYS A 793 14.52 21.94 4.94
CA LYS A 793 14.73 20.92 6.00
C LYS A 793 16.02 21.19 6.77
N GLU A 794 16.16 20.65 7.98
CA GLU A 794 17.35 20.84 8.86
C GLU A 794 18.69 20.44 8.20
N ALA A 795 18.67 19.58 7.17
CA ALA A 795 19.86 19.12 6.43
C ALA A 795 20.05 19.79 5.04
N GLU A 796 19.11 20.62 4.60
CA GLU A 796 19.14 21.29 3.28
C GLU A 796 19.21 22.80 3.46
N THR A 797 20.27 23.43 2.95
CA THR A 797 20.40 24.89 2.99
C THR A 797 19.54 25.56 1.92
N ALA A 798 19.14 26.80 2.15
CA ALA A 798 18.44 27.64 1.19
C ALA A 798 19.17 27.68 -0.16
N ASP A 799 20.50 27.75 -0.13
CA ASP A 799 21.37 27.67 -1.31
C ASP A 799 21.15 26.38 -2.11
N GLN A 800 21.08 25.22 -1.44
CA GLN A 800 20.87 23.93 -2.11
C GLN A 800 19.49 23.88 -2.78
N TYR A 801 18.47 24.43 -2.12
CA TYR A 801 17.13 24.52 -2.69
C TYR A 801 17.10 25.46 -3.91
N ILE A 802 17.74 26.63 -3.83
CA ILE A 802 17.82 27.61 -4.91
C ILE A 802 18.59 27.04 -6.10
N GLU A 803 19.70 26.33 -5.87
CA GLU A 803 20.48 25.67 -6.92
C GLU A 803 19.70 24.55 -7.62
N LYS A 804 18.99 23.72 -6.86
CA LYS A 804 18.14 22.65 -7.40
C LYS A 804 17.00 23.24 -8.23
N PHE A 805 16.33 24.26 -7.70
CA PHE A 805 15.24 24.94 -8.41
C PHE A 805 15.74 25.61 -9.70
N ALA A 806 16.86 26.33 -9.63
CA ALA A 806 17.48 26.98 -10.78
C ALA A 806 17.97 25.96 -11.83
N HIS A 807 18.45 24.78 -11.41
CA HIS A 807 18.88 23.73 -12.33
C HIS A 807 17.69 23.10 -13.08
N GLU A 808 16.61 22.79 -12.35
CA GLU A 808 15.40 22.18 -12.91
C GLU A 808 14.61 23.14 -13.80
N HIS A 809 14.49 24.42 -13.39
CA HIS A 809 13.57 25.39 -13.99
C HIS A 809 14.27 26.45 -14.84
N GLY A 810 15.58 26.68 -14.68
CA GLY A 810 16.34 27.73 -15.38
C GLY A 810 16.48 27.53 -16.89
N ARG A 811 16.25 26.31 -17.39
CA ARG A 811 16.17 26.02 -18.84
C ARG A 811 14.80 26.27 -19.44
N LYS A 812 13.74 26.27 -18.63
CA LYS A 812 12.33 26.32 -19.07
C LYS A 812 11.69 27.69 -18.86
N TYR A 813 11.98 28.37 -17.75
CA TYR A 813 11.35 29.63 -17.34
C TYR A 813 12.35 30.79 -17.21
N ASP A 814 11.85 32.04 -17.18
CA ASP A 814 12.68 33.22 -16.86
C ASP A 814 12.82 33.35 -15.34
N VAL A 815 13.84 32.70 -14.80
CA VAL A 815 14.15 32.67 -13.36
C VAL A 815 15.14 33.78 -13.02
N THR A 816 14.79 34.60 -12.02
CA THR A 816 15.68 35.61 -11.43
C THR A 816 15.93 35.23 -9.97
N VAL A 817 17.18 35.22 -9.54
CA VAL A 817 17.56 34.91 -8.15
C VAL A 817 18.15 36.17 -7.50
N ALA A 818 17.66 36.50 -6.30
CA ALA A 818 18.13 37.61 -5.49
C ALA A 818 19.03 37.10 -4.35
N THR A 819 20.34 37.29 -4.50
CA THR A 819 21.36 36.86 -3.52
C THR A 819 22.61 37.74 -3.60
N SER A 820 23.25 37.97 -2.45
CA SER A 820 24.54 38.67 -2.36
C SER A 820 25.72 37.73 -2.09
N ASP A 821 25.51 36.41 -2.04
CA ASP A 821 26.60 35.45 -1.87
C ASP A 821 27.38 35.28 -3.19
N GLY A 822 28.69 35.53 -3.15
CA GLY A 822 29.54 35.47 -4.33
C GLY A 822 29.69 34.07 -4.94
N LEU A 823 29.58 33.01 -4.14
CA LEU A 823 29.71 31.62 -4.61
C LEU A 823 28.44 31.19 -5.35
N GLU A 824 27.29 31.49 -4.75
CA GLU A 824 25.96 31.24 -5.31
C GLU A 824 25.75 32.02 -6.63
N GLN A 825 26.23 33.27 -6.69
CA GLN A 825 26.17 34.08 -7.90
C GLN A 825 26.87 33.45 -9.12
N ILE A 826 27.98 32.74 -8.88
CA ILE A 826 28.73 32.06 -9.95
C ILE A 826 27.95 30.84 -10.44
N ILE A 827 27.34 30.09 -9.52
CA ILE A 827 26.60 28.86 -9.82
C ILE A 827 25.32 29.19 -10.59
N ILE A 828 24.54 30.17 -10.13
CA ILE A 828 23.30 30.61 -10.79
C ILE A 828 23.56 31.21 -12.18
N ARG A 829 24.66 31.97 -12.34
CA ARG A 829 25.08 32.45 -13.67
C ARG A 829 25.49 31.31 -14.60
N GLY A 830 26.15 30.28 -14.06
CA GLY A 830 26.51 29.06 -14.80
C GLY A 830 25.28 28.31 -15.35
N GLN A 831 24.13 28.44 -14.67
CA GLN A 831 22.87 27.83 -15.08
C GLN A 831 22.01 28.71 -16.01
N GLY A 832 22.44 29.95 -16.29
CA GLY A 832 21.79 30.86 -17.24
C GLY A 832 20.63 31.69 -16.66
N CYS A 833 20.41 31.68 -15.34
CA CYS A 833 19.41 32.48 -14.66
C CYS A 833 19.85 33.95 -14.54
N LYS A 834 18.88 34.87 -14.38
CA LYS A 834 19.17 36.28 -14.08
C LYS A 834 19.50 36.43 -12.60
N LEU A 835 20.39 37.37 -12.28
CA LEU A 835 20.82 37.60 -10.91
C LEU A 835 20.56 39.04 -10.49
N LEU A 836 20.01 39.21 -9.29
CA LEU A 836 19.86 40.48 -8.59
C LEU A 836 20.66 40.42 -7.29
N SER A 837 21.47 41.42 -7.01
CA SER A 837 22.03 41.60 -5.66
C SER A 837 20.99 42.14 -4.69
N ALA A 838 21.18 41.94 -3.38
CA ALA A 838 20.25 42.48 -2.38
C ALA A 838 20.14 44.02 -2.42
N ARG A 839 21.19 44.72 -2.88
CA ARG A 839 21.19 46.18 -3.08
C ARG A 839 20.39 46.58 -4.30
N GLU A 840 20.58 45.90 -5.43
CA GLU A 840 19.83 46.16 -6.66
C GLU A 840 18.34 45.88 -6.46
N LEU A 841 17.97 44.83 -5.71
CA LEU A 841 16.58 44.55 -5.38
C LEU A 841 15.96 45.69 -4.56
N ARG A 842 16.67 46.22 -3.56
CA ARG A 842 16.20 47.36 -2.75
C ARG A 842 16.02 48.62 -3.59
N GLU A 843 16.97 48.94 -4.45
CA GLU A 843 16.87 50.08 -5.37
C GLU A 843 15.72 49.92 -6.37
N ASP A 844 15.47 48.69 -6.86
CA ASP A 844 14.34 48.39 -7.73
C ASP A 844 13.00 48.59 -7.00
N MET A 845 12.89 48.12 -5.76
CA MET A 845 11.70 48.30 -4.90
C MET A 845 11.42 49.77 -4.58
N GLU A 846 12.46 50.55 -4.25
CA GLU A 846 12.33 51.97 -3.95
C GLU A 846 11.91 52.77 -5.19
N ARG A 847 12.44 52.42 -6.38
CA ARG A 847 12.07 53.04 -7.64
C ARG A 847 10.61 52.78 -8.01
N GLU A 848 10.17 51.53 -7.91
CA GLU A 848 8.77 51.13 -8.19
C GLU A 848 7.80 51.77 -7.18
N SER A 849 8.19 51.87 -5.91
CA SER A 849 7.39 52.56 -4.89
C SER A 849 7.28 54.08 -5.16
N GLN A 850 8.35 54.72 -5.65
CA GLN A 850 8.32 56.12 -6.06
C GLN A 850 7.44 56.33 -7.30
N LEU A 851 7.53 55.46 -8.30
CA LEU A 851 6.67 55.48 -9.49
C LEU A 851 5.19 55.36 -9.10
N LEU A 852 4.83 54.43 -8.22
CA LEU A 852 3.45 54.29 -7.72
C LEU A 852 2.99 55.55 -6.96
N ARG A 853 3.88 56.16 -6.19
CA ARG A 853 3.57 57.39 -5.44
C ARG A 853 3.37 58.58 -6.38
N GLU A 854 4.16 58.69 -7.43
CA GLU A 854 4.00 59.68 -8.50
C GLU A 854 2.72 59.43 -9.31
N GLU A 855 2.42 58.18 -9.65
CA GLU A 855 1.21 57.78 -10.38
C GLU A 855 -0.05 58.05 -9.52
N TYR A 856 -0.02 57.72 -8.23
CA TYR A 856 -1.10 58.02 -7.28
C TYR A 856 -1.30 59.53 -7.06
N LEU A 857 -0.22 60.30 -6.93
CA LEU A 857 -0.28 61.76 -6.84
C LEU A 857 -0.81 62.38 -8.15
N SER A 858 -0.44 61.84 -9.30
CA SER A 858 -0.95 62.26 -10.62
C SER A 858 -2.45 61.95 -10.77
N CYS A 859 -2.91 60.80 -10.26
CA CYS A 859 -4.32 60.43 -10.23
C CYS A 859 -5.15 61.33 -9.30
N GLN A 860 -4.59 61.79 -8.17
CA GLN A 860 -5.27 62.73 -7.27
C GLN A 860 -5.43 64.14 -7.86
N GLU A 861 -4.48 64.64 -8.66
CA GLU A 861 -4.66 65.93 -9.35
C GLU A 861 -5.77 65.88 -10.41
N THR A 862 -6.02 64.71 -11.01
CA THR A 862 -7.08 64.52 -12.02
C THR A 862 -8.47 64.20 -11.47
N GLN A 863 -8.62 63.80 -10.20
CA GLN A 863 -9.92 63.48 -9.59
C GLN A 863 -10.42 64.57 -8.64
N LYS A 864 -10.87 65.70 -9.19
CA LYS A 864 -11.99 66.43 -8.59
C LYS A 864 -13.27 65.63 -8.87
N ASN A 865 -13.53 64.60 -8.07
CA ASN A 865 -14.76 63.82 -8.18
C ASN A 865 -15.95 64.68 -7.76
N TYR A 866 -16.75 65.13 -8.73
CA TYR A 866 -18.09 65.64 -8.47
C TYR A 866 -18.94 64.49 -7.91
N LEU A 867 -19.69 64.77 -6.83
CA LEU A 867 -20.55 63.83 -6.10
C LEU A 867 -21.64 63.11 -6.93
N MET A 868 -21.66 63.30 -8.26
CA MET A 868 -22.74 62.91 -9.16
C MET A 868 -22.35 61.85 -10.22
N ASP A 869 -21.11 61.37 -10.24
CA ASP A 869 -20.64 60.37 -11.23
C ASP A 869 -20.75 58.91 -10.76
N GLY A 870 -21.19 58.66 -9.53
CA GLY A 870 -21.39 57.32 -8.98
C GLY A 870 -22.79 56.71 -9.17
N ILE A 871 -23.72 57.40 -9.85
CA ILE A 871 -25.10 56.94 -10.00
C ILE A 871 -25.36 56.46 -11.42
N THR A 872 -25.72 55.19 -11.57
CA THR A 872 -26.11 54.54 -12.82
C THR A 872 -27.30 55.25 -13.48
N ARG A 873 -27.30 55.36 -14.82
CA ARG A 873 -28.36 56.04 -15.61
C ARG A 873 -29.78 55.57 -15.29
N ASP A 874 -29.95 54.31 -14.92
CA ASP A 874 -31.26 53.73 -14.57
C ASP A 874 -31.80 54.22 -13.22
N LYS A 875 -30.93 54.39 -12.21
CA LYS A 875 -31.32 55.02 -10.92
C LYS A 875 -31.61 56.52 -11.06
N ARG A 876 -30.99 57.20 -12.03
CA ARG A 876 -31.28 58.60 -12.35
C ARG A 876 -32.72 58.78 -12.86
N ASN A 877 -33.17 57.86 -13.72
CA ASN A 877 -34.53 57.86 -14.27
C ASN A 877 -35.59 57.40 -13.26
N GLU A 878 -35.25 56.55 -12.28
CA GLU A 878 -36.15 56.18 -11.18
C GLU A 878 -36.37 57.32 -10.18
N ILE A 879 -35.31 58.09 -9.87
CA ILE A 879 -35.39 59.24 -8.95
C ILE A 879 -36.18 60.40 -9.57
N GLU A 880 -36.05 60.63 -10.89
CA GLU A 880 -36.85 61.65 -11.61
C GLU A 880 -38.31 61.23 -11.83
N LYS A 881 -38.63 59.93 -11.84
CA LYS A 881 -40.02 59.43 -11.94
C LYS A 881 -40.73 59.32 -10.58
N GLY A 882 -40.00 59.17 -9.48
CA GLY A 882 -40.55 59.12 -8.12
C GLY A 882 -40.85 60.48 -7.47
N THR A 883 -40.72 61.59 -8.20
CA THR A 883 -40.97 62.95 -7.67
C THR A 883 -42.12 63.72 -8.35
N THR A 884 -42.95 63.05 -9.17
CA THR A 884 -44.17 63.66 -9.73
C THR A 884 -45.47 62.84 -9.65
N GLU A 885 -45.57 61.89 -8.72
CA GLU A 885 -46.86 61.36 -8.23
C GLU A 885 -46.82 61.09 -6.72
#